data_AF-A0A4P2QEY1-F1
#
_entry.id   AF-A0A4P2QEY1-F1
#
_cell.length_a   1.000
_cell.length_b   1.000
_cell.length_c   1.000
_cell.angle_alpha   90.00
_cell.angle_beta   90.00
_cell.angle_gamma   90.00
#
_symmetry.space_group_name_H-M   'P 1'
#
loop_
_entity.id
_entity.type
_entity.pdbx_description
1 polymer ?
#
loop_
_entity_poly.entity_id
_entity_poly.type
_entity_poly.pdbx_seq_one_letter_code
_entity_poly.pdbx_strand_id
1 'polypeptide(L)'
;MVWRVEKSDVRAEQVDHLTKEVQEGRRVVVTGPGGRGKTDVLLDVTRRLGEQAVLVRVPSGLDQVEAVVIQAAAGLGDEALREVDAALRDHVDRLEPALNVLRRHIGGRLLVVDDIDCLAPNPGDMDLDGVIGERREALDAWLGEYACLCSSEVSFDRLGLRTLALSPPEDPPLRLVNDVEHDVMPVWKSVGGDLGRFRLAMALAQIEQWPPDARVGREDRLLEAIWAALPGSQREVLGLLAIHGRPLPDEVWQALPSPLSPSVISQVRSLTAIVGSDGRSLWLEGPARRFAETRLSPEERVHAHLCLAAAFAGELRGDEPNAWSKAASLIEAERHYAAAGQPDRALLFARYGVALLLDLARERSLLGRFQQSEYGAAAAIYESILKLPEHRIGPRAWAYAKHYLHYNRYKAKPALVEPVSKTEAGYRASVERWPENALFWSRLALTQFLQGERGRALSTLKEARAKVPAHRRKEWYLRCRTVQHLLRFEPPHVVDALHVWEHYEARDHSEAEVEEELYAALSRGFFAALLEAPDVPAVHLHRDIKIIITRTSKGFSCALEELYVSARAATPLAALAAAVMKLREETERFRRALTHTLDPAARAQKQRLLGSVDIVASRLLGEVPETTWILGKVIADQDGSMLVREVGSSARTFALGVADALDPSLVPDTHPRLVCVRTGAAGEPVGPVVELGKPLGRDPERLWAEWRKRLGEAEPSHE
;
A
#
# COMPACT_ATOMS: atom_id res chain seq x y z
N MET A 1 6.83 11.35 -57.20
CA MET A 1 6.72 9.98 -56.67
C MET A 1 6.82 10.05 -55.17
N VAL A 2 5.69 9.86 -54.49
CA VAL A 2 5.61 9.80 -53.02
C VAL A 2 4.81 8.55 -52.69
N TRP A 3 5.43 7.63 -51.99
CA TRP A 3 4.77 6.41 -51.53
C TRP A 3 3.71 6.75 -50.47
N ARG A 4 2.51 6.20 -50.63
CA ARG A 4 1.37 6.40 -49.73
C ARG A 4 0.79 5.06 -49.31
N VAL A 5 0.39 4.96 -48.04
CA VAL A 5 -0.32 3.80 -47.50
C VAL A 5 -1.80 4.15 -47.36
N GLU A 6 -2.65 3.37 -48.00
CA GLU A 6 -4.11 3.54 -47.99
C GLU A 6 -4.77 2.35 -47.31
N LYS A 7 -5.82 2.58 -46.51
CA LYS A 7 -6.60 1.50 -45.88
C LYS A 7 -7.51 0.85 -46.93
N SER A 8 -7.58 -0.49 -46.92
CA SER A 8 -8.55 -1.24 -47.74
C SER A 8 -9.70 -1.75 -46.88
N ASP A 9 -10.89 -1.82 -47.48
CA ASP A 9 -12.14 -2.23 -46.82
C ASP A 9 -12.27 -3.76 -46.63
N VAL A 10 -11.17 -4.47 -46.35
CA VAL A 10 -11.16 -5.95 -46.24
C VAL A 10 -11.98 -6.49 -45.06
N ARG A 11 -12.41 -5.62 -44.15
CA ARG A 11 -13.29 -5.96 -43.01
C ARG A 11 -14.70 -5.40 -43.16
N ALA A 12 -15.07 -4.85 -44.32
CA ALA A 12 -16.36 -4.17 -44.49
C ALA A 12 -17.56 -5.06 -44.09
N GLU A 13 -17.57 -6.32 -44.52
CA GLU A 13 -18.62 -7.29 -44.17
C GLU A 13 -18.69 -7.57 -42.67
N GLN A 14 -17.54 -7.70 -42.00
CA GLN A 14 -17.48 -7.91 -40.55
C GLN A 14 -17.97 -6.69 -39.78
N VAL A 15 -17.57 -5.50 -40.21
CA VAL A 15 -18.05 -4.23 -39.65
C VAL A 15 -19.56 -4.10 -39.88
N ASP A 16 -20.08 -4.45 -41.06
CA ASP A 16 -21.52 -4.38 -41.38
C ASP A 16 -22.32 -5.34 -40.49
N HIS A 17 -21.81 -6.55 -40.33
CA HIS A 17 -22.39 -7.54 -39.44
C HIS A 17 -22.44 -7.04 -37.99
N LEU A 18 -21.32 -6.52 -37.47
CA LEU A 18 -21.24 -5.98 -36.12
C LEU A 18 -22.15 -4.76 -35.93
N THR A 19 -22.16 -3.83 -36.87
CA THR A 19 -23.06 -2.66 -36.86
C THR A 19 -24.52 -3.12 -36.76
N LYS A 20 -24.91 -4.11 -37.57
CA LYS A 20 -26.27 -4.68 -37.54
C LYS A 20 -26.58 -5.35 -36.21
N GLU A 21 -25.67 -6.18 -35.67
CA GLU A 21 -25.88 -6.84 -34.38
C GLU A 21 -26.11 -5.82 -33.26
N VAL A 22 -25.30 -4.75 -33.22
CA VAL A 22 -25.43 -3.69 -32.23
C VAL A 22 -26.75 -2.91 -32.40
N GLN A 23 -27.16 -2.61 -33.64
CA GLN A 23 -28.46 -1.97 -33.91
C GLN A 23 -29.66 -2.83 -33.52
N GLU A 24 -29.54 -4.16 -33.61
CA GLU A 24 -30.54 -5.12 -33.12
C GLU A 24 -30.57 -5.24 -31.58
N GLY A 25 -29.75 -4.46 -30.86
CA GLY A 25 -29.66 -4.49 -29.40
C GLY A 25 -28.83 -5.65 -28.85
N ARG A 26 -28.09 -6.37 -29.70
CA ARG A 26 -27.15 -7.40 -29.24
C ARG A 26 -25.93 -6.72 -28.65
N ARG A 27 -25.41 -7.30 -27.58
CA ARG A 27 -24.22 -6.80 -26.90
C ARG A 27 -23.04 -7.72 -27.17
N VAL A 28 -21.95 -7.16 -27.69
CA VAL A 28 -20.82 -7.92 -28.28
C VAL A 28 -19.48 -7.47 -27.67
N VAL A 29 -18.59 -8.42 -27.40
CA VAL A 29 -17.17 -8.15 -27.10
C VAL A 29 -16.32 -8.63 -28.25
N VAL A 30 -15.51 -7.74 -28.80
CA VAL A 30 -14.53 -8.05 -29.82
C VAL A 30 -13.21 -8.40 -29.14
N THR A 31 -12.72 -9.63 -29.36
CA THR A 31 -11.47 -10.12 -28.78
C THR A 31 -10.41 -10.40 -29.84
N GLY A 32 -9.16 -10.38 -29.38
CA GLY A 32 -7.98 -10.65 -30.18
C GLY A 32 -6.73 -10.11 -29.49
N PRO A 33 -5.55 -10.74 -29.65
CA PRO A 33 -4.31 -10.25 -29.07
C PRO A 33 -4.02 -8.81 -29.51
N GLY A 34 -3.25 -8.09 -28.68
CA GLY A 34 -2.85 -6.71 -28.93
C GLY A 34 -2.33 -6.50 -30.35
N GLY A 35 -2.76 -5.40 -30.99
CA GLY A 35 -2.41 -5.07 -32.38
C GLY A 35 -3.35 -5.63 -33.46
N ARG A 36 -4.39 -6.40 -33.11
CA ARG A 36 -5.36 -6.94 -34.08
C ARG A 36 -6.47 -5.97 -34.51
N GLY A 37 -6.19 -4.68 -34.72
CA GLY A 37 -7.15 -3.73 -35.32
C GLY A 37 -8.55 -3.71 -34.68
N LYS A 38 -8.68 -4.08 -33.39
CA LYS A 38 -9.95 -4.07 -32.66
C LYS A 38 -10.47 -2.65 -32.56
N THR A 39 -9.59 -1.73 -32.17
CA THR A 39 -9.84 -0.28 -32.17
C THR A 39 -10.28 0.21 -33.54
N ASP A 40 -9.66 -0.22 -34.64
CA ASP A 40 -10.12 0.13 -36.00
C ASP A 40 -11.56 -0.36 -36.26
N VAL A 41 -11.87 -1.61 -35.91
CA VAL A 41 -13.23 -2.17 -36.06
C VAL A 41 -14.24 -1.37 -35.23
N LEU A 42 -13.93 -1.06 -33.97
CA LEU A 42 -14.80 -0.25 -33.11
C LEU A 42 -15.01 1.17 -33.66
N LEU A 43 -13.94 1.79 -34.18
CA LEU A 43 -14.02 3.10 -34.82
C LEU A 43 -14.87 3.07 -36.09
N ASP A 44 -14.72 2.05 -36.93
CA ASP A 44 -15.49 1.88 -38.16
C ASP A 44 -16.96 1.60 -37.86
N VAL A 45 -17.26 0.75 -36.86
CA VAL A 45 -18.64 0.53 -36.38
C VAL A 45 -19.23 1.84 -35.85
N THR A 46 -18.49 2.58 -35.01
CA THR A 46 -18.93 3.88 -34.48
C THR A 46 -19.21 4.86 -35.62
N ARG A 47 -18.35 4.92 -36.64
CA ARG A 47 -18.53 5.80 -37.80
C ARG A 47 -19.80 5.44 -38.59
N ARG A 48 -20.12 4.15 -38.75
CA ARG A 48 -21.36 3.70 -39.42
C ARG A 48 -22.61 3.97 -38.61
N LEU A 49 -22.53 3.90 -37.28
CA LEU A 49 -23.63 4.27 -36.38
C LEU A 49 -23.85 5.80 -36.31
N GLY A 50 -22.80 6.58 -36.58
CA GLY A 50 -22.87 8.04 -36.59
C GLY A 50 -23.27 8.61 -35.22
N GLU A 51 -24.17 9.59 -35.22
CA GLU A 51 -24.65 10.25 -33.99
C GLU A 51 -25.38 9.29 -33.03
N GLN A 52 -25.78 8.11 -33.48
CA GLN A 52 -26.43 7.11 -32.62
C GLN A 52 -25.45 6.47 -31.63
N ALA A 53 -24.14 6.56 -31.87
CA ALA A 53 -23.13 5.96 -31.00
C ALA A 53 -22.34 6.99 -30.20
N VAL A 54 -21.86 6.57 -29.04
CA VAL A 54 -20.85 7.26 -28.23
C VAL A 54 -19.68 6.32 -28.04
N LEU A 55 -18.49 6.71 -28.51
CA LEU A 55 -17.27 5.96 -28.29
C LEU A 55 -16.55 6.48 -27.03
N VAL A 56 -16.19 5.56 -26.16
CA VAL A 56 -15.38 5.83 -24.97
C VAL A 56 -14.18 4.92 -24.96
N ARG A 57 -12.98 5.47 -24.74
CA ARG A 57 -11.77 4.67 -24.57
C ARG A 57 -11.39 4.65 -23.10
N VAL A 58 -11.19 3.46 -22.56
CA VAL A 58 -10.74 3.30 -21.18
C VAL A 58 -9.22 3.46 -21.17
N PRO A 59 -8.67 4.55 -20.61
CA PRO A 59 -7.24 4.65 -20.49
C PRO A 59 -6.74 3.76 -19.35
N SER A 60 -5.44 3.44 -19.38
CA SER A 60 -4.75 2.93 -18.19
C SER A 60 -4.39 4.10 -17.27
N GLY A 61 -4.58 3.92 -15.96
CA GLY A 61 -4.17 4.90 -14.96
C GLY A 61 -5.16 5.04 -13.81
N LEU A 62 -4.80 5.81 -12.79
CA LEU A 62 -5.67 6.07 -11.64
C LEU A 62 -6.77 7.10 -11.95
N ASP A 63 -6.63 7.87 -13.03
CA ASP A 63 -7.61 8.83 -13.55
C ASP A 63 -8.61 8.20 -14.53
N GLN A 64 -8.55 6.89 -14.73
CA GLN A 64 -9.38 6.20 -15.71
C GLN A 64 -10.88 6.38 -15.47
N VAL A 65 -11.29 6.50 -14.21
CA VAL A 65 -12.70 6.67 -13.84
C VAL A 65 -13.22 8.01 -14.34
N GLU A 66 -12.53 9.09 -13.99
CA GLU A 66 -12.85 10.46 -14.40
C GLU A 66 -12.79 10.60 -15.92
N ALA A 67 -11.72 10.08 -16.53
CA ALA A 67 -11.51 10.15 -17.97
C ALA A 67 -12.65 9.47 -18.75
N VAL A 68 -13.09 8.28 -18.35
CA VAL A 68 -14.19 7.56 -19.00
C VAL A 68 -15.51 8.31 -18.85
N VAL A 69 -15.81 8.79 -17.64
CA VAL A 69 -17.08 9.49 -17.36
C VAL A 69 -17.16 10.83 -18.10
N ILE A 70 -16.06 11.59 -18.15
CA ILE A 70 -15.99 12.84 -18.91
C ILE A 70 -16.06 12.60 -20.42
N GLN A 71 -15.38 11.58 -20.95
CA GLN A 71 -15.49 11.21 -22.36
C GLN A 71 -16.92 10.83 -22.75
N ALA A 72 -17.58 10.01 -21.94
CA ALA A 72 -18.98 9.63 -22.16
C ALA A 72 -19.90 10.86 -22.17
N ALA A 73 -19.73 11.75 -21.18
CA ALA A 73 -20.55 12.96 -21.06
C ALA A 73 -20.34 13.91 -22.25
N ALA A 74 -19.09 14.12 -22.67
CA ALA A 74 -18.75 14.93 -23.85
C ALA A 74 -19.36 14.34 -25.13
N GLY A 75 -19.35 13.02 -25.28
CA GLY A 75 -20.00 12.34 -26.40
C GLY A 75 -21.53 12.47 -26.39
N LEU A 76 -22.15 12.63 -25.22
CA LEU A 76 -23.59 12.85 -25.04
C LEU A 76 -24.02 14.32 -25.22
N GLY A 77 -23.09 15.27 -25.08
CA GLY A 77 -23.29 16.70 -25.36
C GLY A 77 -23.03 17.61 -24.16
N ASP A 78 -23.01 18.92 -24.42
CA ASP A 78 -22.60 19.95 -23.45
C ASP A 78 -23.42 19.96 -22.14
N GLU A 79 -24.72 19.67 -22.22
CA GLU A 79 -25.59 19.60 -21.04
C GLU A 79 -25.19 18.44 -20.11
N ALA A 80 -25.00 17.24 -20.68
CA ALA A 80 -24.53 16.07 -19.95
C ALA A 80 -23.15 16.33 -19.35
N LEU A 81 -22.23 16.93 -20.12
CA LEU A 81 -20.89 17.27 -19.66
C LEU A 81 -20.90 18.24 -18.46
N ARG A 82 -21.72 19.29 -18.52
CA ARG A 82 -21.85 20.27 -17.43
C ARG A 82 -22.38 19.64 -16.14
N GLU A 83 -23.42 18.81 -16.25
CA GLU A 83 -24.01 18.13 -15.09
C GLU A 83 -23.08 17.07 -14.50
N VAL A 84 -22.34 16.34 -15.35
CA VAL A 84 -21.33 15.38 -14.90
C VAL A 84 -20.15 16.08 -14.22
N ASP A 85 -19.65 17.19 -14.78
CA ASP A 85 -18.59 18.00 -14.13
C ASP A 85 -19.02 18.43 -12.72
N ALA A 86 -20.23 18.96 -12.58
CA ALA A 86 -20.77 19.36 -11.28
C ALA A 86 -20.87 18.16 -10.32
N ALA A 87 -21.41 17.03 -10.78
CA ALA A 87 -21.56 15.82 -9.97
C ALA A 87 -20.21 15.26 -9.48
N LEU A 88 -19.18 15.22 -10.35
CA LEU A 88 -17.84 14.76 -9.98
C LEU A 88 -17.15 15.71 -9.00
N ARG A 89 -17.34 17.01 -9.15
CA ARG A 89 -16.77 18.03 -8.26
C ARG A 89 -17.41 18.01 -6.88
N ASP A 90 -18.73 17.86 -6.84
CA ASP A 90 -19.50 17.94 -5.60
C ASP A 90 -19.47 16.60 -4.82
N HIS A 91 -19.11 15.49 -5.48
CA HIS A 91 -19.04 14.14 -4.90
C HIS A 91 -17.76 13.37 -5.30
N VAL A 92 -16.58 13.86 -4.89
CA VAL A 92 -15.28 13.24 -5.25
C VAL A 92 -15.14 11.77 -4.81
N ASP A 93 -15.84 11.36 -3.75
CA ASP A 93 -15.79 10.00 -3.20
C ASP A 93 -16.82 9.04 -3.82
N ARG A 94 -17.81 9.53 -4.58
CA ARG A 94 -18.92 8.72 -5.12
C ARG A 94 -19.13 8.97 -6.60
N LEU A 95 -19.26 7.90 -7.38
CA LEU A 95 -19.47 8.03 -8.82
C LEU A 95 -20.95 8.03 -9.20
N GLU A 96 -21.82 7.47 -8.35
CA GLU A 96 -23.24 7.28 -8.62
C GLU A 96 -23.97 8.54 -9.09
N PRO A 97 -23.74 9.74 -8.52
CA PRO A 97 -24.38 10.97 -9.01
C PRO A 97 -24.03 11.27 -10.47
N ALA A 98 -22.76 11.14 -10.85
CA ALA A 98 -22.30 11.36 -12.22
C ALA A 98 -22.84 10.28 -13.18
N LEU A 99 -22.85 9.01 -12.75
CA LEU A 99 -23.42 7.91 -13.54
C LEU A 99 -24.93 8.10 -13.74
N ASN A 100 -25.67 8.62 -12.76
CA ASN A 100 -27.10 8.91 -12.90
C ASN A 100 -27.38 10.01 -13.93
N VAL A 101 -26.49 11.00 -14.05
CA VAL A 101 -26.55 11.98 -15.14
C VAL A 101 -26.37 11.26 -16.49
N LEU A 102 -25.32 10.45 -16.64
CA LEU A 102 -25.10 9.69 -17.88
C LEU A 102 -26.30 8.80 -18.24
N ARG A 103 -26.90 8.11 -17.27
CA ARG A 103 -28.12 7.29 -17.47
C ARG A 103 -29.29 8.09 -18.04
N ARG A 104 -29.50 9.34 -17.58
CA ARG A 104 -30.58 10.19 -18.08
C ARG A 104 -30.30 10.67 -19.52
N HIS A 105 -29.05 11.00 -19.82
CA HIS A 105 -28.68 11.57 -21.12
C HIS A 105 -28.39 10.53 -22.20
N ILE A 106 -28.12 9.27 -21.85
CA ILE A 106 -27.75 8.25 -22.85
C ILE A 106 -28.89 7.98 -23.85
N GLY A 107 -30.16 8.13 -23.44
CA GLY A 107 -31.28 8.37 -24.36
C GLY A 107 -31.42 7.41 -25.56
N GLY A 108 -31.07 6.13 -25.41
CA GLY A 108 -31.10 5.15 -26.50
C GLY A 108 -29.90 5.19 -27.45
N ARG A 109 -28.91 6.05 -27.20
CA ARG A 109 -27.60 6.02 -27.88
C ARG A 109 -26.80 4.79 -27.45
N LEU A 110 -26.05 4.27 -28.40
CA LEU A 110 -25.27 3.04 -28.31
C LEU A 110 -23.88 3.34 -27.76
N LEU A 111 -23.51 2.73 -26.64
CA LEU A 111 -22.21 2.94 -26.01
C LEU A 111 -21.18 1.92 -26.51
N VAL A 112 -20.16 2.41 -27.20
CA VAL A 112 -19.01 1.63 -27.68
C VAL A 112 -17.81 1.89 -26.77
N VAL A 113 -17.21 0.84 -26.23
CA VAL A 113 -16.13 0.91 -25.22
C VAL A 113 -14.87 0.23 -25.75
N ASP A 114 -13.79 0.99 -25.91
CA ASP A 114 -12.48 0.45 -26.28
C ASP A 114 -11.64 0.16 -25.01
N ASP A 115 -10.96 -0.98 -25.01
CA ASP A 115 -10.03 -1.47 -23.98
C ASP A 115 -10.65 -1.62 -22.57
N ILE A 116 -11.80 -2.28 -22.46
CA ILE A 116 -12.51 -2.45 -21.18
C ILE A 116 -11.67 -3.13 -20.09
N ASP A 117 -10.71 -3.97 -20.49
CA ASP A 117 -9.75 -4.64 -19.59
C ASP A 117 -8.87 -3.66 -18.80
N CYS A 118 -8.69 -2.42 -19.29
CA CYS A 118 -7.94 -1.40 -18.57
C CYS A 118 -8.60 -1.01 -17.23
N LEU A 119 -9.89 -1.31 -17.03
CA LEU A 119 -10.54 -1.15 -15.72
C LEU A 119 -10.12 -2.18 -14.67
N ALA A 120 -9.29 -3.17 -15.02
CA ALA A 120 -8.79 -4.12 -14.04
C ALA A 120 -7.98 -3.41 -12.93
N PRO A 121 -8.03 -3.91 -11.67
CA PRO A 121 -7.20 -3.42 -10.58
C PRO A 121 -5.72 -3.39 -10.94
N ASN A 122 -5.03 -2.30 -10.59
CA ASN A 122 -3.58 -2.23 -10.79
C ASN A 122 -2.88 -3.06 -9.71
N PRO A 123 -2.09 -4.09 -10.05
CA PRO A 123 -1.44 -4.94 -9.06
C PRO A 123 -0.33 -4.22 -8.25
N GLY A 124 0.10 -3.02 -8.66
CA GLY A 124 1.27 -2.32 -8.10
C GLY A 124 1.10 -1.77 -6.68
N ASP A 125 -0.07 -1.21 -6.32
CA ASP A 125 -0.39 -0.77 -4.95
C ASP A 125 -1.90 -0.91 -4.68
N MET A 126 -2.24 -1.92 -3.88
CA MET A 126 -3.62 -2.21 -3.52
C MET A 126 -4.27 -1.15 -2.61
N ASP A 127 -3.49 -0.42 -1.82
CA ASP A 127 -4.06 0.61 -0.95
C ASP A 127 -4.48 1.81 -1.80
N LEU A 128 -3.63 2.21 -2.76
CA LEU A 128 -3.99 3.29 -3.68
C LEU A 128 -5.12 2.84 -4.62
N ASP A 129 -5.11 1.58 -5.06
CA ASP A 129 -6.22 0.96 -5.79
C ASP A 129 -7.52 1.00 -4.98
N GLY A 130 -7.46 0.76 -3.67
CA GLY A 130 -8.59 0.84 -2.74
C GLY A 130 -9.17 2.26 -2.56
N VAL A 131 -8.41 3.31 -2.88
CA VAL A 131 -8.91 4.70 -2.89
C VAL A 131 -9.90 4.91 -4.02
N ILE A 132 -9.65 4.34 -5.20
CA ILE A 132 -10.53 4.46 -6.37
C ILE A 132 -11.46 3.25 -6.56
N GLY A 133 -11.29 2.19 -5.77
CA GLY A 133 -11.93 0.88 -5.95
C GLY A 133 -13.45 0.95 -6.08
N GLU A 134 -14.14 1.63 -5.16
CA GLU A 134 -15.61 1.75 -5.19
C GLU A 134 -16.10 2.49 -6.44
N ARG A 135 -15.43 3.60 -6.80
CA ARG A 135 -15.79 4.38 -7.98
C ARG A 135 -15.57 3.56 -9.26
N ARG A 136 -14.50 2.77 -9.30
CA ARG A 136 -14.22 1.87 -10.42
C ARG A 136 -15.21 0.72 -10.51
N GLU A 137 -15.60 0.11 -9.39
CA GLU A 137 -16.64 -0.92 -9.35
C GLU A 137 -17.99 -0.38 -9.82
N ALA A 138 -18.34 0.85 -9.42
CA ALA A 138 -19.54 1.53 -9.90
C ALA A 138 -19.49 1.81 -11.41
N LEU A 139 -18.33 2.22 -11.94
CA LEU A 139 -18.12 2.41 -13.36
C LEU A 139 -18.20 1.09 -14.15
N ASP A 140 -17.54 0.04 -13.65
CA ASP A 140 -17.57 -1.30 -14.25
C ASP A 140 -18.99 -1.85 -14.32
N ALA A 141 -19.76 -1.69 -13.24
CA ALA A 141 -21.19 -2.06 -13.21
C ALA A 141 -22.02 -1.25 -14.24
N TRP A 142 -21.77 0.05 -14.35
CA TRP A 142 -22.47 0.89 -15.34
C TRP A 142 -22.11 0.52 -16.78
N LEU A 143 -20.84 0.32 -17.10
CA LEU A 143 -20.42 -0.14 -18.42
C LEU A 143 -20.99 -1.55 -18.71
N GLY A 144 -21.05 -2.41 -17.70
CA GLY A 144 -21.67 -3.71 -17.78
C GLY A 144 -23.18 -3.68 -18.04
N GLU A 145 -23.85 -2.57 -17.77
CA GLU A 145 -25.27 -2.35 -18.07
C GLU A 145 -25.46 -1.72 -19.47
N TYR A 146 -24.69 -0.69 -19.82
CA TYR A 146 -24.94 0.16 -20.98
C TYR A 146 -24.08 -0.12 -22.22
N ALA A 147 -22.92 -0.76 -22.07
CA ALA A 147 -22.04 -1.00 -23.22
C ALA A 147 -22.66 -2.03 -24.18
N CYS A 148 -22.79 -1.66 -25.45
CA CYS A 148 -23.31 -2.51 -26.52
C CYS A 148 -22.20 -3.18 -27.34
N LEU A 149 -21.03 -2.54 -27.42
CA LEU A 149 -19.87 -3.08 -28.11
C LEU A 149 -18.63 -2.77 -27.28
N CYS A 150 -17.83 -3.79 -26.95
CA CYS A 150 -16.57 -3.61 -26.21
C CYS A 150 -15.40 -4.24 -26.95
N SER A 151 -14.18 -3.73 -26.72
CA SER A 151 -12.96 -4.47 -27.06
C SER A 151 -12.24 -4.96 -25.80
N SER A 152 -11.63 -6.14 -25.90
CA SER A 152 -10.93 -6.82 -24.80
C SER A 152 -9.74 -7.62 -25.34
N GLU A 153 -8.62 -7.66 -24.61
CA GLU A 153 -7.47 -8.53 -24.92
C GLU A 153 -7.74 -9.98 -24.52
N VAL A 154 -8.50 -10.21 -23.45
CA VAL A 154 -8.81 -11.55 -22.93
C VAL A 154 -10.25 -11.93 -23.28
N SER A 155 -10.59 -13.23 -23.28
CA SER A 155 -12.01 -13.63 -23.37
C SER A 155 -12.76 -13.08 -22.16
N PHE A 156 -13.65 -12.12 -22.40
CA PHE A 156 -14.31 -11.37 -21.34
C PHE A 156 -15.65 -12.02 -20.99
N ASP A 157 -15.62 -13.05 -20.12
CA ASP A 157 -16.84 -13.75 -19.69
C ASP A 157 -17.67 -12.98 -18.65
N ARG A 158 -17.18 -11.83 -18.16
CA ARG A 158 -17.77 -11.11 -17.02
C ARG A 158 -19.08 -10.38 -17.31
N LEU A 159 -19.38 -10.04 -18.57
CA LEU A 159 -20.51 -9.15 -18.90
C LEU A 159 -21.71 -9.86 -19.54
N GLY A 160 -21.69 -11.19 -19.64
CA GLY A 160 -22.72 -11.92 -20.40
C GLY A 160 -22.76 -11.52 -21.89
N LEU A 161 -21.67 -10.93 -22.38
CA LEU A 161 -21.54 -10.46 -23.76
C LEU A 161 -21.12 -11.61 -24.66
N ARG A 162 -21.64 -11.61 -25.88
CA ARG A 162 -21.19 -12.56 -26.90
C ARG A 162 -19.76 -12.19 -27.31
N THR A 163 -18.82 -13.11 -27.12
CA THR A 163 -17.44 -12.92 -27.57
C THR A 163 -17.32 -13.21 -29.07
N LEU A 164 -16.81 -12.25 -29.83
CA LEU A 164 -16.44 -12.37 -31.24
C LEU A 164 -14.93 -12.19 -31.38
N ALA A 165 -14.23 -13.28 -31.70
CA ALA A 165 -12.81 -13.21 -32.02
C ALA A 165 -12.62 -12.69 -33.46
N LEU A 166 -11.76 -11.69 -33.65
CA LEU A 166 -11.42 -11.22 -34.99
C LEU A 166 -10.48 -12.20 -35.69
N SER A 167 -10.94 -12.77 -36.81
CA SER A 167 -10.10 -13.52 -37.74
C SER A 167 -9.19 -12.58 -38.54
N PRO A 168 -7.97 -13.00 -38.90
CA PRO A 168 -7.15 -12.29 -39.88
C PRO A 168 -7.91 -12.20 -41.23
N PRO A 169 -7.93 -11.05 -41.91
CA PRO A 169 -8.51 -10.96 -43.24
C PRO A 169 -7.69 -11.80 -44.25
N GLU A 170 -8.33 -12.36 -45.27
CA GLU A 170 -7.62 -13.12 -46.31
C GLU A 170 -6.77 -12.18 -47.17
N ASP A 171 -7.31 -11.00 -47.48
CA ASP A 171 -6.65 -9.95 -48.26
C ASP A 171 -5.90 -8.92 -47.38
N PRO A 172 -4.83 -8.29 -47.92
CA PRO A 172 -4.07 -7.29 -47.20
C PRO A 172 -4.94 -6.06 -46.85
N PRO A 173 -4.99 -5.64 -45.57
CA PRO A 173 -5.81 -4.52 -45.10
C PRO A 173 -5.24 -3.13 -45.41
N LEU A 174 -4.08 -3.07 -46.07
CA LEU A 174 -3.43 -1.84 -46.50
C LEU A 174 -2.94 -2.01 -47.93
N ARG A 175 -2.99 -0.92 -48.69
CA ARG A 175 -2.44 -0.79 -50.04
C ARG A 175 -1.25 0.14 -50.02
N LEU A 176 -0.27 -0.12 -50.88
CA LEU A 176 0.90 0.74 -51.08
C LEU A 176 0.83 1.34 -52.49
N VAL A 177 0.79 2.68 -52.58
CA VAL A 177 0.57 3.39 -53.85
C VAL A 177 1.72 4.38 -54.11
N ASN A 178 2.31 4.31 -55.29
CA ASN A 178 3.25 5.31 -55.82
C ASN A 178 3.05 5.44 -57.33
N ASP A 179 2.17 6.37 -57.74
CA ASP A 179 1.61 6.53 -59.08
C ASP A 179 0.79 5.32 -59.61
N VAL A 180 1.13 4.09 -59.20
CA VAL A 180 0.38 2.84 -59.37
C VAL A 180 0.29 2.07 -58.05
N GLU A 181 -0.67 1.15 -57.93
CA GLU A 181 -0.78 0.24 -56.79
C GLU A 181 0.28 -0.87 -56.88
N HIS A 182 0.98 -1.14 -55.77
CA HIS A 182 1.99 -2.18 -55.68
C HIS A 182 1.46 -3.43 -54.99
N ASP A 183 1.89 -4.60 -55.47
CA ASP A 183 1.50 -5.89 -54.89
C ASP A 183 2.18 -6.10 -53.52
N VAL A 184 1.38 -6.04 -52.46
CA VAL A 184 1.79 -6.26 -51.07
C VAL A 184 1.39 -7.63 -50.54
N MET A 185 0.78 -8.49 -51.37
CA MET A 185 0.39 -9.85 -51.00
C MET A 185 1.59 -10.72 -50.54
N PRO A 186 2.79 -10.63 -51.15
CA PRO A 186 3.95 -11.38 -50.66
C PRO A 186 4.34 -11.03 -49.21
N VAL A 187 4.25 -9.74 -48.86
CA VAL A 187 4.52 -9.22 -47.51
C VAL A 187 3.43 -9.70 -46.54
N TRP A 188 2.16 -9.64 -46.94
CA TRP A 188 1.03 -10.11 -46.12
C TRP A 188 1.13 -11.60 -45.80
N LYS A 189 1.47 -12.42 -46.82
CA LYS A 189 1.67 -13.86 -46.65
C LYS A 189 2.87 -14.17 -45.75
N SER A 190 3.96 -13.42 -45.84
CA SER A 190 5.18 -13.71 -45.06
C SER A 190 5.02 -13.42 -43.57
N VAL A 191 4.19 -12.45 -43.19
CA VAL A 191 3.86 -12.20 -41.78
C VAL A 191 2.81 -13.16 -41.22
N GLY A 192 2.19 -14.00 -42.07
CA GLY A 192 1.19 -14.99 -41.66
C GLY A 192 -0.11 -14.36 -41.15
N GLY A 193 -0.54 -13.24 -41.73
CA GLY A 193 -1.76 -12.54 -41.30
C GLY A 193 -1.59 -11.67 -40.04
N ASP A 194 -0.35 -11.44 -39.59
CA ASP A 194 -0.05 -10.54 -38.48
C ASP A 194 -0.14 -9.07 -38.91
N LEU A 195 -1.27 -8.44 -38.59
CA LEU A 195 -1.55 -7.04 -38.93
C LEU A 195 -0.54 -6.05 -38.36
N GLY A 196 -0.01 -6.31 -37.15
CA GLY A 196 0.95 -5.41 -36.51
C GLY A 196 2.27 -5.38 -37.28
N ARG A 197 2.84 -6.56 -37.57
CA ARG A 197 4.06 -6.67 -38.37
C ARG A 197 3.87 -6.17 -39.80
N PHE A 198 2.70 -6.43 -40.41
CA PHE A 198 2.37 -5.91 -41.73
C PHE A 198 2.36 -4.37 -41.75
N ARG A 199 1.67 -3.74 -40.79
CA ARG A 199 1.63 -2.27 -40.63
C ARG A 199 3.01 -1.66 -40.51
N LEU A 200 3.88 -2.26 -39.70
CA LEU A 200 5.25 -1.77 -39.53
C LEU A 200 6.07 -1.88 -40.83
N ALA A 201 5.97 -2.99 -41.55
CA ALA A 201 6.63 -3.13 -42.85
C ALA A 201 6.15 -2.08 -43.86
N MET A 202 4.85 -1.81 -43.90
CA MET A 202 4.23 -0.79 -44.77
C MET A 202 4.66 0.62 -44.37
N ALA A 203 4.75 0.91 -43.07
CA ALA A 203 5.24 2.19 -42.55
C ALA A 203 6.70 2.41 -42.94
N LEU A 204 7.56 1.41 -42.80
CA LEU A 204 8.97 1.50 -43.18
C LEU A 204 9.13 1.77 -44.67
N ALA A 205 8.39 1.04 -45.53
CA ALA A 205 8.38 1.26 -46.97
C ALA A 205 7.95 2.69 -47.35
N GLN A 206 6.92 3.22 -46.67
CA GLN A 206 6.48 4.59 -46.84
C GLN A 206 7.56 5.60 -46.43
N ILE A 207 8.25 5.38 -45.31
CA ILE A 207 9.28 6.31 -44.79
C ILE A 207 10.54 6.28 -45.67
N GLU A 208 11.03 5.10 -46.03
CA GLU A 208 12.23 4.92 -46.86
C GLU A 208 11.98 5.24 -48.34
N GLN A 209 10.72 5.43 -48.74
CA GLN A 209 10.30 5.66 -50.12
C GLN A 209 10.76 4.52 -51.06
N TRP A 210 10.66 3.28 -50.58
CA TRP A 210 11.11 2.07 -51.25
C TRP A 210 10.10 0.92 -51.05
N PRO A 211 9.91 0.01 -52.03
CA PRO A 211 8.99 -1.12 -51.86
C PRO A 211 9.45 -2.07 -50.73
N PRO A 212 8.52 -2.65 -49.95
CA PRO A 212 8.83 -3.54 -48.84
C PRO A 212 9.45 -4.87 -49.33
N ASP A 213 10.41 -5.40 -48.57
CA ASP A 213 10.92 -6.76 -48.78
C ASP A 213 9.81 -7.79 -48.49
N ALA A 214 9.71 -8.81 -49.34
CA ALA A 214 8.81 -9.93 -49.09
C ALA A 214 9.14 -10.65 -47.78
N ARG A 215 10.40 -10.65 -47.33
CA ARG A 215 10.81 -11.23 -46.04
C ARG A 215 10.76 -10.19 -44.92
N VAL A 216 9.62 -10.14 -44.24
CA VAL A 216 9.42 -9.21 -43.12
C VAL A 216 10.16 -9.69 -41.87
N GLY A 217 10.93 -8.77 -41.27
CA GLY A 217 11.68 -9.02 -40.04
C GLY A 217 10.79 -9.17 -38.79
N ARG A 218 11.45 -9.32 -37.64
CA ARG A 218 10.77 -9.29 -36.33
C ARG A 218 10.29 -7.86 -36.01
N GLU A 219 9.25 -7.76 -35.19
CA GLU A 219 8.59 -6.49 -34.81
C GLU A 219 9.58 -5.45 -34.25
N ASP A 220 10.44 -5.88 -33.33
CA ASP A 220 11.48 -5.06 -32.69
C ASP A 220 12.45 -4.45 -33.70
N ARG A 221 12.88 -5.23 -34.70
CA ARG A 221 13.79 -4.74 -35.76
C ARG A 221 13.12 -3.75 -36.70
N LEU A 222 11.84 -3.96 -37.02
CA LEU A 222 11.08 -3.03 -37.86
C LEU A 222 10.90 -1.69 -37.15
N LEU A 223 10.57 -1.72 -35.85
CA LEU A 223 10.44 -0.52 -35.03
C LEU A 223 11.76 0.28 -34.93
N GLU A 224 12.89 -0.41 -34.75
CA GLU A 224 14.23 0.21 -34.80
C GLU A 224 14.52 0.87 -36.15
N ALA A 225 14.23 0.18 -37.26
CA ALA A 225 14.45 0.72 -38.60
C ALA A 225 13.57 1.94 -38.86
N ILE A 226 12.28 1.86 -38.51
CA ILE A 226 11.34 2.99 -38.60
C ILE A 226 11.87 4.18 -37.80
N TRP A 227 12.26 3.96 -36.54
CA TRP A 227 12.73 5.03 -35.68
C TRP A 227 14.02 5.68 -36.18
N ALA A 228 14.95 4.88 -36.72
CA ALA A 228 16.20 5.38 -37.31
C ALA A 228 15.97 6.17 -38.60
N ALA A 229 14.97 5.79 -39.41
CA ALA A 229 14.64 6.45 -40.67
C ALA A 229 13.87 7.78 -40.47
N LEU A 230 13.22 7.97 -39.32
CA LEU A 230 12.43 9.17 -39.05
C LEU A 230 13.31 10.41 -38.75
N PRO A 231 12.99 11.57 -39.33
CA PRO A 231 13.55 12.86 -38.94
C PRO A 231 13.33 13.16 -37.45
N GLY A 232 14.24 13.92 -36.84
CA GLY A 232 14.17 14.28 -35.41
C GLY A 232 12.83 14.92 -35.01
N SER A 233 12.29 15.82 -35.86
CA SER A 233 10.99 16.46 -35.62
C SER A 233 9.80 15.50 -35.66
N GLN A 234 9.85 14.46 -36.49
CA GLN A 234 8.80 13.44 -36.52
C GLN A 234 8.91 12.51 -35.30
N ARG A 235 10.15 12.16 -34.89
CA ARG A 235 10.40 11.43 -33.64
C ARG A 235 9.90 12.19 -32.41
N GLU A 236 10.03 13.51 -32.39
CA GLU A 236 9.47 14.36 -31.33
C GLU A 236 7.94 14.28 -31.27
N VAL A 237 7.24 14.39 -32.40
CA VAL A 237 5.77 14.20 -32.46
C VAL A 237 5.38 12.80 -31.97
N LEU A 238 6.06 11.76 -32.43
CA LEU A 238 5.78 10.38 -32.01
C LEU A 238 6.09 10.17 -30.52
N GLY A 239 7.12 10.83 -29.99
CA GLY A 239 7.43 10.85 -28.56
C GLY A 239 6.33 11.49 -27.73
N LEU A 240 5.79 12.64 -28.16
CA LEU A 240 4.65 13.28 -27.53
C LEU A 240 3.40 12.39 -27.55
N LEU A 241 3.08 11.77 -28.70
CA LEU A 241 1.98 10.82 -28.81
C LEU A 241 2.18 9.59 -27.92
N ALA A 242 3.42 9.09 -27.83
CA ALA A 242 3.76 7.95 -26.99
C ALA A 242 3.54 8.26 -25.50
N ILE A 243 4.04 9.40 -25.05
CA ILE A 243 3.93 9.89 -23.67
C ILE A 243 2.49 10.26 -23.30
N HIS A 244 1.73 10.84 -24.23
CA HIS A 244 0.32 11.10 -24.01
C HIS A 244 -0.46 9.79 -23.92
N GLY A 245 -0.25 8.86 -24.86
CA GLY A 245 -0.82 7.53 -24.85
C GLY A 245 -2.34 7.46 -24.98
N ARG A 246 -2.98 8.57 -25.36
CA ARG A 246 -4.41 8.75 -25.65
C ARG A 246 -4.56 9.49 -26.98
N PRO A 247 -5.77 9.57 -27.58
CA PRO A 247 -6.00 10.46 -28.72
C PRO A 247 -5.77 11.93 -28.35
N LEU A 248 -4.80 12.56 -29.00
CA LEU A 248 -4.42 13.95 -28.79
C LEU A 248 -5.17 14.86 -29.79
N PRO A 249 -6.06 15.76 -29.33
CA PRO A 249 -6.84 16.63 -30.20
C PRO A 249 -6.01 17.64 -31.00
N ASP A 250 -6.50 18.04 -32.17
CA ASP A 250 -5.87 19.01 -33.07
C ASP A 250 -5.65 20.38 -32.43
N GLU A 251 -6.52 20.78 -31.49
CA GLU A 251 -6.41 22.04 -30.75
C GLU A 251 -5.17 22.06 -29.84
N VAL A 252 -4.81 20.92 -29.25
CA VAL A 252 -3.67 20.81 -28.32
C VAL A 252 -2.35 20.98 -29.07
N TRP A 253 -2.26 20.47 -30.30
CA TRP A 253 -1.08 20.64 -31.15
C TRP A 253 -0.77 22.12 -31.43
N GLN A 254 -1.80 22.95 -31.55
CA GLN A 254 -1.65 24.39 -31.77
C GLN A 254 -1.21 25.13 -30.50
N ALA A 255 -1.48 24.56 -29.32
CA ALA A 255 -1.18 25.13 -28.01
C ALA A 255 0.20 24.72 -27.46
N LEU A 256 0.98 23.90 -28.18
CA LEU A 256 2.31 23.48 -27.72
C LEU A 256 3.28 24.67 -27.57
N PRO A 257 4.13 24.72 -26.52
CA PRO A 257 5.02 25.86 -26.23
C PRO A 257 6.01 26.23 -27.34
N SER A 258 6.37 25.27 -28.18
CA SER A 258 7.12 25.48 -29.41
C SER A 258 6.38 24.70 -30.50
N PRO A 259 5.50 25.34 -31.29
CA PRO A 259 4.61 24.61 -32.17
C PRO A 259 5.45 23.85 -33.20
N LEU A 260 5.32 22.53 -33.21
CA LEU A 260 5.79 21.70 -34.30
C LEU A 260 5.13 22.22 -35.58
N SER A 261 5.91 22.43 -36.63
CA SER A 261 5.38 22.98 -37.88
C SER A 261 4.15 22.18 -38.33
N PRO A 262 3.05 22.82 -38.78
CA PRO A 262 1.88 22.11 -39.31
C PRO A 262 2.24 21.10 -40.41
N SER A 263 3.33 21.34 -41.16
CA SER A 263 3.85 20.40 -42.14
C SER A 263 4.36 19.09 -41.53
N VAL A 264 5.01 19.14 -40.35
CA VAL A 264 5.51 17.95 -39.64
C VAL A 264 4.34 17.13 -39.10
N ILE A 265 3.33 17.78 -38.51
CA ILE A 265 2.13 17.10 -38.02
C ILE A 265 1.39 16.42 -39.19
N SER A 266 1.27 17.10 -40.33
CA SER A 266 0.68 16.52 -41.54
C SER A 266 1.46 15.31 -42.07
N GLN A 267 2.80 15.38 -42.06
CA GLN A 267 3.65 14.24 -42.42
C GLN A 267 3.45 13.06 -41.47
N VAL A 268 3.40 13.29 -40.16
CA VAL A 268 3.15 12.23 -39.18
C VAL A 268 1.74 11.64 -39.34
N ARG A 269 0.73 12.46 -39.58
CA ARG A 269 -0.64 12.00 -39.88
C ARG A 269 -0.69 11.11 -41.12
N SER A 270 0.21 11.32 -42.09
CA SER A 270 0.30 10.49 -43.29
C SER A 270 0.85 9.08 -43.03
N LEU A 271 1.48 8.82 -41.87
CA LEU A 271 1.99 7.51 -41.46
C LEU A 271 0.85 6.61 -40.93
N THR A 272 -0.21 6.46 -41.72
CA THR A 272 -1.49 5.80 -41.38
C THR A 272 -1.36 4.34 -40.92
N ALA A 273 -0.22 3.70 -41.18
CA ALA A 273 0.07 2.36 -40.74
C ALA A 273 0.45 2.26 -39.26
N ILE A 274 1.01 3.31 -38.66
CA ILE A 274 1.42 3.36 -37.24
C ILE A 274 0.72 4.46 -36.43
N VAL A 275 0.21 5.49 -37.10
CA VAL A 275 -0.54 6.59 -36.49
C VAL A 275 -2.03 6.41 -36.80
N GLY A 276 -2.84 6.38 -35.75
CA GLY A 276 -4.28 6.42 -35.85
C GLY A 276 -4.80 7.86 -35.88
N SER A 277 -5.89 8.08 -36.61
CA SER A 277 -6.55 9.38 -36.75
C SER A 277 -8.05 9.17 -36.94
N ASP A 278 -8.86 9.98 -36.25
CA ASP A 278 -10.31 10.09 -36.48
C ASP A 278 -10.67 11.39 -37.24
N GLY A 279 -9.66 12.15 -37.66
CA GLY A 279 -9.80 13.43 -38.35
C GLY A 279 -9.79 14.64 -37.43
N ARG A 280 -9.87 14.44 -36.11
CA ARG A 280 -9.82 15.50 -35.07
C ARG A 280 -8.75 15.26 -34.02
N SER A 281 -8.25 14.03 -33.92
CA SER A 281 -7.22 13.62 -32.98
C SER A 281 -6.22 12.68 -33.64
N LEU A 282 -5.05 12.55 -33.01
CA LEU A 282 -3.97 11.64 -33.39
C LEU A 282 -3.58 10.75 -32.22
N TRP A 283 -3.28 9.48 -32.48
CA TRP A 283 -2.67 8.58 -31.48
C TRP A 283 -1.67 7.63 -32.12
N LEU A 284 -0.81 7.05 -31.29
CA LEU A 284 0.18 6.07 -31.70
C LEU A 284 -0.30 4.65 -31.36
N GLU A 285 -0.21 3.73 -32.33
CA GLU A 285 -0.67 2.36 -32.17
C GLU A 285 0.24 1.51 -31.24
N GLY A 286 -0.33 0.49 -30.60
CA GLY A 286 0.21 -0.18 -29.40
C GLY A 286 1.71 -0.51 -29.38
N PRO A 287 2.26 -1.33 -30.30
CA PRO A 287 3.69 -1.66 -30.32
C PRO A 287 4.58 -0.45 -30.57
N ALA A 288 4.19 0.44 -31.48
CA ALA A 288 4.92 1.66 -31.80
C ALA A 288 4.93 2.63 -30.60
N ARG A 289 3.82 2.73 -29.87
CA ARG A 289 3.69 3.54 -28.65
C ARG A 289 4.69 3.10 -27.59
N ARG A 290 4.65 1.82 -27.22
CA ARG A 290 5.55 1.25 -26.20
C ARG A 290 7.01 1.41 -26.62
N PHE A 291 7.32 1.15 -27.88
CA PHE A 291 8.68 1.29 -28.39
C PHE A 291 9.16 2.74 -28.30
N ALA A 292 8.39 3.70 -28.81
CA ALA A 292 8.73 5.12 -28.79
C ALA A 292 8.95 5.62 -27.35
N GLU A 293 8.09 5.23 -26.40
CA GLU A 293 8.25 5.59 -24.99
C GLU A 293 9.59 5.08 -24.41
N THR A 294 10.01 3.85 -24.74
CA THR A 294 11.29 3.31 -24.26
C THR A 294 12.54 3.97 -24.86
N ARG A 295 12.39 4.73 -25.95
CA ARG A 295 13.51 5.42 -26.62
C ARG A 295 13.78 6.81 -26.06
N LEU A 296 12.83 7.38 -25.32
CA LEU A 296 12.98 8.69 -24.72
C LEU A 296 13.86 8.60 -23.46
N SER A 297 14.84 9.49 -23.35
CA SER A 297 15.61 9.68 -22.13
C SER A 297 14.69 10.13 -20.98
N PRO A 298 15.06 9.95 -19.70
CA PRO A 298 14.30 10.49 -18.57
C PRO A 298 14.01 11.99 -18.71
N GLU A 299 14.97 12.79 -19.19
CA GLU A 299 14.82 14.22 -19.44
C GLU A 299 13.83 14.51 -20.56
N GLU A 300 13.87 13.75 -21.66
CA GLU A 300 12.94 13.88 -22.79
C GLU A 300 11.51 13.53 -22.37
N ARG A 301 11.33 12.49 -21.53
CA ARG A 301 10.01 12.11 -21.00
C ARG A 301 9.43 13.21 -20.11
N VAL A 302 10.23 13.77 -19.20
CA VAL A 302 9.79 14.89 -18.36
C VAL A 302 9.47 16.11 -19.22
N HIS A 303 10.31 16.43 -20.21
CA HIS A 303 10.06 17.53 -21.12
C HIS A 303 8.75 17.35 -21.91
N ALA A 304 8.51 16.16 -22.47
CA ALA A 304 7.28 15.84 -23.18
C ALA A 304 6.03 16.01 -22.29
N HIS A 305 6.09 15.52 -21.04
CA HIS A 305 5.01 15.75 -20.07
C HIS A 305 4.80 17.24 -19.77
N LEU A 306 5.87 18.03 -19.59
CA LEU A 306 5.74 19.47 -19.36
C LEU A 306 5.11 20.21 -20.55
N CYS A 307 5.49 19.84 -21.78
CA CYS A 307 4.94 20.39 -23.01
C CYS A 307 3.45 20.08 -23.16
N LEU A 308 3.06 18.82 -22.95
CA LEU A 308 1.64 18.40 -22.99
C LEU A 308 0.84 19.08 -21.88
N ALA A 309 1.37 19.11 -20.65
CA ALA A 309 0.72 19.77 -19.52
C ALA A 309 0.47 21.26 -19.78
N ALA A 310 1.47 21.95 -20.33
CA ALA A 310 1.36 23.36 -20.69
C ALA A 310 0.34 23.59 -21.82
N ALA A 311 0.26 22.70 -22.81
CA ALA A 311 -0.71 22.80 -23.90
C ALA A 311 -2.15 22.61 -23.39
N PHE A 312 -2.42 21.57 -22.59
CA PHE A 312 -3.72 21.36 -21.98
C PHE A 312 -4.10 22.47 -20.99
N ALA A 313 -3.14 22.94 -20.20
CA ALA A 313 -3.34 24.09 -19.31
C ALA A 313 -3.62 25.39 -20.07
N GLY A 314 -2.99 25.57 -21.24
CA GLY A 314 -3.18 26.75 -22.10
C GLY A 314 -4.59 26.84 -22.70
N GLU A 315 -5.31 25.72 -22.82
CA GLU A 315 -6.72 25.72 -23.20
C GLU A 315 -7.64 26.30 -22.11
N LEU A 316 -7.15 26.36 -20.87
CA LEU A 316 -7.89 26.84 -19.70
C LEU A 316 -7.55 28.32 -19.47
N ARG A 317 -8.45 29.21 -19.87
CA ARG A 317 -8.28 30.65 -19.66
C ARG A 317 -8.70 31.03 -18.23
N GLY A 318 -7.78 30.94 -17.26
CA GLY A 318 -8.00 31.44 -15.89
C GLY A 318 -9.22 30.82 -15.17
N ASP A 319 -9.74 31.52 -14.14
CA ASP A 319 -10.94 31.13 -13.36
C ASP A 319 -12.23 31.27 -14.20
N GLU A 320 -12.30 30.60 -15.35
CA GLU A 320 -13.39 30.75 -16.30
C GLU A 320 -14.68 30.07 -15.78
N PRO A 321 -15.84 30.76 -15.83
CA PRO A 321 -17.14 30.19 -15.45
C PRO A 321 -17.51 28.89 -16.18
N ASN A 322 -16.86 28.62 -17.32
CA ASN A 322 -17.14 27.49 -18.20
C ASN A 322 -16.03 26.42 -18.22
N ALA A 323 -15.22 26.31 -17.17
CA ALA A 323 -14.17 25.28 -17.09
C ALA A 323 -14.68 23.84 -17.37
N TRP A 324 -15.98 23.57 -17.15
CA TRP A 324 -16.65 22.31 -17.49
C TRP A 324 -16.53 21.94 -18.98
N SER A 325 -16.52 22.90 -19.90
CA SER A 325 -16.39 22.62 -21.34
C SER A 325 -15.00 22.14 -21.72
N LYS A 326 -14.04 22.24 -20.79
CA LYS A 326 -12.65 21.80 -20.92
C LYS A 326 -12.28 20.76 -19.85
N ALA A 327 -13.27 20.02 -19.36
CA ALA A 327 -13.09 18.99 -18.34
C ALA A 327 -12.02 17.94 -18.68
N ALA A 328 -11.93 17.53 -19.95
CA ALA A 328 -10.89 16.60 -20.40
C ALA A 328 -9.48 17.22 -20.28
N SER A 329 -9.31 18.48 -20.69
CA SER A 329 -8.03 19.20 -20.60
C SER A 329 -7.57 19.38 -19.15
N LEU A 330 -8.50 19.51 -18.19
CA LEU A 330 -8.18 19.53 -16.75
C LEU A 330 -7.52 18.21 -16.29
N ILE A 331 -8.12 17.08 -16.64
CA ILE A 331 -7.61 15.74 -16.28
C ILE A 331 -6.22 15.52 -16.90
N GLU A 332 -6.07 15.85 -18.19
CA GLU A 332 -4.80 15.65 -18.89
C GLU A 332 -3.69 16.59 -18.39
N ALA A 333 -4.01 17.84 -18.02
CA ALA A 333 -3.07 18.76 -17.41
C ALA A 333 -2.60 18.25 -16.03
N GLU A 334 -3.51 17.79 -15.17
CA GLU A 334 -3.18 17.19 -13.88
C GLU A 334 -2.24 15.99 -14.08
N ARG A 335 -2.63 15.03 -14.94
CA ARG A 335 -1.86 13.82 -15.23
C ARG A 335 -0.44 14.13 -15.67
N HIS A 336 -0.29 15.06 -16.61
CA HIS A 336 1.02 15.39 -17.15
C HIS A 336 1.89 16.22 -16.21
N TYR A 337 1.32 17.15 -15.42
CA TYR A 337 2.10 17.81 -14.37
C TYR A 337 2.53 16.85 -13.26
N ALA A 338 1.66 15.91 -12.88
CA ALA A 338 2.01 14.88 -11.89
C ALA A 338 3.16 13.99 -12.42
N ALA A 339 3.04 13.47 -13.64
CA ALA A 339 4.08 12.65 -14.26
C ALA A 339 5.41 13.40 -14.50
N ALA A 340 5.35 14.71 -14.73
CA ALA A 340 6.54 15.58 -14.80
C ALA A 340 7.16 15.91 -13.43
N GLY A 341 6.60 15.42 -12.32
CA GLY A 341 7.06 15.73 -10.97
C GLY A 341 6.81 17.18 -10.53
N GLN A 342 5.72 17.80 -11.00
CA GLN A 342 5.30 19.17 -10.67
C GLN A 342 4.03 19.15 -9.79
N PRO A 343 4.11 18.73 -8.51
CA PRO A 343 2.93 18.52 -7.66
C PRO A 343 2.12 19.80 -7.46
N ASP A 344 2.78 20.96 -7.27
CA ASP A 344 2.09 22.23 -7.04
C ASP A 344 1.27 22.67 -8.26
N ARG A 345 1.76 22.38 -9.48
CA ARG A 345 1.01 22.66 -10.71
C ARG A 345 -0.11 21.66 -10.92
N ALA A 346 0.14 20.37 -10.71
CA ALA A 346 -0.90 19.34 -10.81
C ALA A 346 -2.06 19.60 -9.84
N LEU A 347 -1.77 20.08 -8.62
CA LEU A 347 -2.78 20.44 -7.62
C LEU A 347 -3.75 21.54 -8.09
N LEU A 348 -3.32 22.45 -8.97
CA LEU A 348 -4.20 23.47 -9.56
C LEU A 348 -5.30 22.84 -10.44
N PHE A 349 -5.02 21.68 -11.02
CA PHE A 349 -5.91 20.97 -11.94
C PHE A 349 -6.65 19.78 -11.30
N ALA A 350 -6.31 19.43 -10.05
CA ALA A 350 -6.91 18.35 -9.24
C ALA A 350 -8.38 18.62 -8.85
N ARG A 351 -9.27 18.63 -9.85
CA ARG A 351 -10.69 19.01 -9.72
C ARG A 351 -11.57 17.86 -9.25
N TYR A 352 -11.32 16.65 -9.74
CA TYR A 352 -12.20 15.49 -9.58
C TYR A 352 -11.65 14.44 -8.59
N GLY A 353 -10.56 14.77 -7.89
CA GLY A 353 -9.88 13.88 -6.97
C GLY A 353 -8.41 14.22 -6.87
N VAL A 354 -7.68 13.40 -6.12
CA VAL A 354 -6.24 13.57 -5.86
C VAL A 354 -5.44 12.30 -6.13
N ALA A 355 -6.03 11.30 -6.79
CA ALA A 355 -5.42 9.97 -6.94
C ALA A 355 -4.06 10.02 -7.66
N LEU A 356 -3.93 10.87 -8.70
CA LEU A 356 -2.67 11.08 -9.42
C LEU A 356 -1.58 11.71 -8.54
N LEU A 357 -1.95 12.67 -7.69
CA LEU A 357 -1.03 13.29 -6.72
C LEU A 357 -0.61 12.30 -5.62
N LEU A 358 -1.52 11.43 -5.17
CA LEU A 358 -1.19 10.36 -4.23
C LEU A 358 -0.21 9.36 -4.84
N ASP A 359 -0.36 9.04 -6.12
CA ASP A 359 0.58 8.16 -6.83
C ASP A 359 1.96 8.80 -6.95
N LEU A 360 2.02 10.08 -7.35
CA LEU A 360 3.28 10.82 -7.37
C LEU A 360 3.97 10.82 -6.00
N ALA A 361 3.21 11.07 -4.92
CA ALA A 361 3.75 11.04 -3.56
C ALA A 361 4.21 9.62 -3.15
N ARG A 362 3.51 8.58 -3.61
CA ARG A 362 3.87 7.17 -3.41
C ARG A 362 5.17 6.82 -4.14
N GLU A 363 5.31 7.17 -5.41
CA GLU A 363 6.52 6.95 -6.19
C GLU A 363 7.75 7.58 -5.51
N ARG A 364 7.62 8.83 -5.05
CA ARG A 364 8.64 9.52 -4.24
C ARG A 364 8.94 8.78 -2.93
N SER A 365 7.92 8.31 -2.23
CA SER A 365 8.08 7.51 -1.01
C SER A 365 8.86 6.20 -1.25
N LEU A 366 8.62 5.54 -2.39
CA LEU A 366 9.34 4.32 -2.78
C LEU A 366 10.81 4.62 -3.13
N LEU A 367 11.08 5.71 -3.84
CA LEU A 367 12.44 6.20 -4.12
C LEU A 367 13.20 6.58 -2.83
N GLY A 368 12.47 6.98 -1.79
CA GLY A 368 12.99 7.23 -0.44
C GLY A 368 13.84 6.09 0.14
N ARG A 369 13.60 4.84 -0.30
CA ARG A 369 14.41 3.68 0.10
C ARG A 369 15.86 3.74 -0.38
N PHE A 370 16.10 4.43 -1.50
CA PHE A 370 17.40 4.60 -2.11
C PHE A 370 17.96 6.01 -1.89
N GLN A 371 17.08 7.00 -1.80
CA GLN A 371 17.44 8.40 -1.64
C GLN A 371 16.58 9.07 -0.56
N GLN A 372 17.18 9.26 0.62
CA GLN A 372 16.50 9.72 1.84
C GLN A 372 15.72 11.05 1.68
N SER A 373 16.20 11.97 0.82
CA SER A 373 15.52 13.26 0.54
C SER A 373 14.13 13.08 -0.06
N GLU A 374 13.88 11.97 -0.74
CA GLU A 374 12.59 11.71 -1.39
C GLU A 374 11.46 11.45 -0.38
N TYR A 375 11.77 10.99 0.84
CA TYR A 375 10.77 10.92 1.91
C TYR A 375 10.25 12.31 2.29
N GLY A 376 11.13 13.31 2.34
CA GLY A 376 10.74 14.70 2.60
C GLY A 376 9.87 15.27 1.47
N ALA A 377 10.26 15.01 0.22
CA ALA A 377 9.47 15.41 -0.96
C ALA A 377 8.08 14.75 -0.97
N ALA A 378 8.01 13.44 -0.71
CA ALA A 378 6.73 12.72 -0.59
C ALA A 378 5.84 13.30 0.50
N ALA A 379 6.40 13.56 1.69
CA ALA A 379 5.67 14.18 2.81
C ALA A 379 5.11 15.56 2.45
N ALA A 380 5.87 16.39 1.73
CA ALA A 380 5.41 17.70 1.30
C ALA A 380 4.18 17.61 0.37
N ILE A 381 4.17 16.63 -0.55
CA ILE A 381 3.03 16.42 -1.46
C ILE A 381 1.78 15.99 -0.66
N TYR A 382 1.91 15.01 0.25
CA TYR A 382 0.78 14.59 1.11
C TYR A 382 0.26 15.74 1.97
N GLU A 383 1.15 16.60 2.47
CA GLU A 383 0.75 17.79 3.24
C GLU A 383 0.00 18.81 2.38
N SER A 384 0.42 19.05 1.13
CA SER A 384 -0.31 19.91 0.20
C SER A 384 -1.70 19.36 -0.15
N ILE A 385 -1.83 18.03 -0.33
CA ILE A 385 -3.13 17.38 -0.53
C ILE A 385 -4.04 17.60 0.69
N LEU A 386 -3.52 17.39 1.91
CA LEU A 386 -4.29 17.53 3.15
C LEU A 386 -4.70 18.98 3.49
N LYS A 387 -4.15 19.98 2.80
CA LYS A 387 -4.59 21.39 2.89
C LYS A 387 -5.82 21.68 2.04
N LEU A 388 -6.19 20.80 1.11
CA LEU A 388 -7.43 20.95 0.36
C LEU A 388 -8.65 20.78 1.29
N PRO A 389 -9.78 21.42 0.97
CA PRO A 389 -11.05 21.14 1.65
C PRO A 389 -11.39 19.65 1.62
N GLU A 390 -11.85 19.09 2.74
CA GLU A 390 -12.04 17.62 2.86
C GLU A 390 -12.99 17.04 1.80
N HIS A 391 -14.03 17.79 1.41
CA HIS A 391 -14.98 17.38 0.36
C HIS A 391 -14.33 17.23 -1.03
N ARG A 392 -13.15 17.82 -1.27
CA ARG A 392 -12.38 17.68 -2.51
C ARG A 392 -11.42 16.48 -2.51
N ILE A 393 -11.23 15.83 -1.37
CA ILE A 393 -10.29 14.72 -1.22
C ILE A 393 -11.06 13.40 -1.11
N GLY A 394 -12.12 13.38 -0.29
CA GLY A 394 -12.82 12.15 0.08
C GLY A 394 -12.13 11.40 1.24
N PRO A 395 -12.87 10.55 1.99
CA PRO A 395 -12.41 9.97 3.25
C PRO A 395 -11.22 9.01 3.09
N ARG A 396 -11.23 8.14 2.07
CA ARG A 396 -10.16 7.16 1.84
C ARG A 396 -8.87 7.79 1.35
N ALA A 397 -8.95 8.71 0.39
CA ALA A 397 -7.79 9.48 -0.07
C ALA A 397 -7.19 10.32 1.06
N TRP A 398 -8.03 10.92 1.92
CA TRP A 398 -7.55 11.62 3.11
C TRP A 398 -6.84 10.68 4.07
N ALA A 399 -7.44 9.51 4.37
CA ALA A 399 -6.85 8.52 5.27
C ALA A 399 -5.49 8.05 4.76
N TYR A 400 -5.39 7.78 3.45
CA TYR A 400 -4.16 7.41 2.77
C TYR A 400 -3.11 8.53 2.85
N ALA A 401 -3.46 9.76 2.48
CA ALA A 401 -2.55 10.90 2.52
C ALA A 401 -2.03 11.14 3.95
N LYS A 402 -2.92 11.10 4.94
CA LYS A 402 -2.58 11.25 6.35
C LYS A 402 -1.65 10.14 6.82
N HIS A 403 -1.94 8.89 6.46
CA HIS A 403 -1.13 7.75 6.86
C HIS A 403 0.29 7.89 6.32
N TYR A 404 0.40 8.14 5.02
CA TYR A 404 1.70 8.19 4.36
C TYR A 404 2.46 9.50 4.62
N LEU A 405 1.81 10.61 4.94
CA LEU A 405 2.48 11.80 5.47
C LEU A 405 3.33 11.45 6.71
N HIS A 406 2.69 10.82 7.69
CA HIS A 406 3.33 10.47 8.96
C HIS A 406 4.36 9.34 8.79
N TYR A 407 4.09 8.36 7.92
CA TYR A 407 5.09 7.35 7.55
C TYR A 407 6.36 7.98 6.95
N ASN A 408 6.21 8.89 5.99
CA ASN A 408 7.34 9.50 5.28
C ASN A 408 8.14 10.43 6.20
N ARG A 409 7.48 11.23 7.05
CA ARG A 409 8.14 12.05 8.06
C ARG A 409 8.92 11.22 9.08
N TYR A 410 8.35 10.11 9.56
CA TYR A 410 9.06 9.15 10.41
C TYR A 410 10.28 8.53 9.71
N LYS A 411 10.14 8.19 8.42
CA LYS A 411 11.21 7.56 7.63
C LYS A 411 12.32 8.51 7.21
N ALA A 412 12.04 9.81 7.06
CA ALA A 412 12.99 10.83 6.60
C ALA A 412 14.23 11.06 7.51
N LYS A 413 14.40 10.31 8.62
CA LYS A 413 15.56 10.26 9.56
C LYS A 413 16.72 11.21 9.21
N PRO A 414 16.94 12.23 10.06
CA PRO A 414 18.12 12.16 10.92
C PRO A 414 17.83 12.78 12.30
N ALA A 415 17.30 11.99 13.23
CA ALA A 415 16.88 12.39 14.60
C ALA A 415 15.83 13.53 14.67
N LEU A 416 14.55 13.17 14.93
CA LEU A 416 13.48 14.05 15.49
C LEU A 416 12.68 14.98 14.56
N VAL A 417 12.48 14.67 13.27
CA VAL A 417 11.47 15.43 12.49
C VAL A 417 10.04 15.14 12.99
N GLU A 418 9.75 13.89 13.34
CA GLU A 418 8.46 13.51 13.90
C GLU A 418 8.60 12.53 15.08
N PRO A 419 8.11 12.89 16.29
CA PRO A 419 8.00 11.96 17.41
C PRO A 419 7.12 10.76 17.05
N VAL A 420 7.46 9.57 17.57
CA VAL A 420 6.67 8.34 17.37
C VAL A 420 5.21 8.53 17.80
N SER A 421 4.95 9.32 18.85
CA SER A 421 3.60 9.67 19.31
C SER A 421 2.78 10.44 18.27
N LYS A 422 3.39 11.35 17.49
CA LYS A 422 2.70 12.03 16.40
C LYS A 422 2.42 11.09 15.22
N THR A 423 3.34 10.17 14.93
CA THR A 423 3.12 9.12 13.92
C THR A 423 1.96 8.21 14.32
N GLU A 424 1.91 7.79 15.60
CA GLU A 424 0.81 6.98 16.14
C GLU A 424 -0.54 7.71 16.02
N ALA A 425 -0.61 8.99 16.41
CA ALA A 425 -1.82 9.81 16.29
C ALA A 425 -2.26 9.95 14.84
N GLY A 426 -1.31 10.12 13.91
CA GLY A 426 -1.55 10.13 12.48
C GLY A 426 -2.16 8.82 11.96
N TYR A 427 -1.58 7.68 12.33
CA TYR A 427 -2.07 6.36 11.94
C TYR A 427 -3.45 6.07 12.51
N ARG A 428 -3.72 6.50 13.75
CA ARG A 428 -5.05 6.39 14.36
C ARG A 428 -6.09 7.17 13.58
N ALA A 429 -5.82 8.45 13.27
CA ALA A 429 -6.74 9.27 12.50
C ALA A 429 -7.02 8.69 11.10
N SER A 430 -6.02 8.07 10.47
CA SER A 430 -6.21 7.35 9.20
C SER A 430 -7.12 6.14 9.34
N VAL A 431 -6.93 5.33 10.38
CA VAL A 431 -7.75 4.14 10.67
C VAL A 431 -9.20 4.53 11.00
N GLU A 432 -9.43 5.64 11.71
CA GLU A 432 -10.77 6.12 12.02
C GLU A 432 -11.58 6.47 10.76
N ARG A 433 -10.91 6.95 9.71
CA ARG A 433 -11.54 7.28 8.42
C ARG A 433 -11.53 6.14 7.39
N TRP A 434 -10.69 5.12 7.59
CA TRP A 434 -10.66 3.94 6.74
C TRP A 434 -10.44 2.65 7.56
N PRO A 435 -11.45 2.24 8.35
CA PRO A 435 -11.32 1.13 9.30
C PRO A 435 -11.18 -0.24 8.62
N GLU A 436 -11.52 -0.38 7.34
CA GLU A 436 -11.40 -1.63 6.59
C GLU A 436 -9.98 -1.91 6.05
N ASN A 437 -9.04 -0.95 6.19
CA ASN A 437 -7.67 -1.07 5.70
C ASN A 437 -6.76 -1.79 6.72
N ALA A 438 -6.51 -3.08 6.46
CA ALA A 438 -5.70 -3.95 7.32
C ALA A 438 -4.23 -3.49 7.48
N LEU A 439 -3.64 -2.89 6.44
CA LEU A 439 -2.25 -2.45 6.50
C LEU A 439 -2.08 -1.29 7.50
N PHE A 440 -3.05 -0.37 7.52
CA PHE A 440 -3.00 0.79 8.42
C PHE A 440 -3.09 0.35 9.88
N TRP A 441 -3.97 -0.60 10.19
CA TRP A 441 -4.04 -1.23 11.50
C TRP A 441 -2.74 -1.93 11.91
N SER A 442 -2.16 -2.74 11.01
CA SER A 442 -0.89 -3.42 11.26
C SER A 442 0.22 -2.41 11.58
N ARG A 443 0.30 -1.30 10.86
CA ARG A 443 1.30 -0.24 11.12
C ARG A 443 1.04 0.51 12.43
N LEU A 444 -0.22 0.80 12.77
CA LEU A 444 -0.57 1.38 14.08
C LEU A 444 -0.12 0.48 15.24
N ALA A 445 -0.43 -0.81 15.17
CA ALA A 445 -0.01 -1.78 16.18
C ALA A 445 1.52 -1.89 16.28
N LEU A 446 2.23 -1.95 15.15
CA LEU A 446 3.71 -1.95 15.13
C LEU A 446 4.30 -0.70 15.79
N THR A 447 3.72 0.48 15.54
CA THR A 447 4.15 1.72 16.21
C THR A 447 3.95 1.64 17.72
N GLN A 448 2.86 1.05 18.20
CA GLN A 448 2.60 0.87 19.63
C GLN A 448 3.56 -0.15 20.27
N PHE A 449 3.89 -1.25 19.58
CA PHE A 449 4.94 -2.16 20.03
C PHE A 449 6.31 -1.48 20.15
N LEU A 450 6.68 -0.62 19.19
CA LEU A 450 7.92 0.17 19.25
C LEU A 450 7.97 1.15 20.44
N GLN A 451 6.82 1.55 20.96
CA GLN A 451 6.71 2.40 22.15
C GLN A 451 6.71 1.60 23.46
N GLY A 452 6.75 0.26 23.41
CA GLY A 452 6.63 -0.61 24.59
C GLY A 452 5.19 -0.82 25.05
N GLU A 453 4.19 -0.37 24.29
CA GLU A 453 2.76 -0.39 24.66
C GLU A 453 2.07 -1.69 24.18
N ARG A 454 2.59 -2.86 24.60
CA ARG A 454 2.11 -4.18 24.15
C ARG A 454 0.60 -4.36 24.28
N GLY A 455 0.04 -4.08 25.46
CA GLY A 455 -1.39 -4.27 25.72
C GLY A 455 -2.27 -3.46 24.77
N ARG A 456 -1.84 -2.23 24.47
CA ARG A 456 -2.50 -1.34 23.51
C ARG A 456 -2.39 -1.87 22.08
N ALA A 457 -1.22 -2.35 21.68
CA ALA A 457 -1.00 -2.94 20.36
C ALA A 457 -1.87 -4.20 20.12
N LEU A 458 -1.96 -5.09 21.10
CA LEU A 458 -2.82 -6.27 21.03
C LEU A 458 -4.31 -5.89 21.00
N SER A 459 -4.72 -4.90 21.79
CA SER A 459 -6.09 -4.35 21.73
C SER A 459 -6.41 -3.75 20.36
N THR A 460 -5.47 -3.01 19.77
CA THR A 460 -5.58 -2.46 18.41
C THR A 460 -5.75 -3.55 17.37
N LEU A 461 -4.98 -4.65 17.44
CA LEU A 461 -5.14 -5.79 16.53
C LEU A 461 -6.48 -6.52 16.72
N LYS A 462 -6.95 -6.63 17.97
CA LYS A 462 -8.28 -7.19 18.28
C LYS A 462 -9.40 -6.32 17.68
N GLU A 463 -9.30 -5.01 17.83
CA GLU A 463 -10.23 -4.06 17.23
C GLU A 463 -10.20 -4.13 15.69
N ALA A 464 -8.99 -4.21 15.10
CA ALA A 464 -8.82 -4.35 13.67
C ALA A 464 -9.54 -5.58 13.12
N ARG A 465 -9.43 -6.74 13.76
CA ARG A 465 -10.12 -7.98 13.34
C ARG A 465 -11.65 -7.88 13.41
N ALA A 466 -12.20 -6.97 14.24
CA ALA A 466 -13.64 -6.72 14.30
C ALA A 466 -14.13 -5.77 13.18
N LYS A 467 -13.28 -4.83 12.74
CA LYS A 467 -13.63 -3.80 11.75
C LYS A 467 -13.25 -4.16 10.31
N VAL A 468 -12.18 -4.92 10.14
CA VAL A 468 -11.65 -5.31 8.83
C VAL A 468 -12.45 -6.51 8.29
N PRO A 469 -13.04 -6.42 7.08
CA PRO A 469 -13.77 -7.54 6.48
C PRO A 469 -12.92 -8.80 6.38
N ALA A 470 -13.53 -9.95 6.72
CA ALA A 470 -12.85 -11.24 6.69
C ALA A 470 -12.34 -11.56 5.28
N HIS A 471 -11.02 -11.54 5.11
CA HIS A 471 -10.37 -11.84 3.84
C HIS A 471 -8.95 -12.32 4.11
N ARG A 472 -8.52 -13.40 3.45
CA ARG A 472 -7.22 -14.06 3.69
C ARG A 472 -6.05 -13.09 3.64
N ARG A 473 -5.98 -12.26 2.59
CA ARG A 473 -4.89 -11.27 2.44
C ARG A 473 -4.91 -10.18 3.53
N LYS A 474 -6.08 -9.84 4.06
CA LYS A 474 -6.20 -8.85 5.14
C LYS A 474 -5.73 -9.45 6.47
N GLU A 475 -6.07 -10.71 6.75
CA GLU A 475 -5.54 -11.42 7.91
C GLU A 475 -4.02 -11.59 7.83
N TRP A 476 -3.48 -11.85 6.63
CA TRP A 476 -2.04 -11.89 6.41
C TRP A 476 -1.35 -10.57 6.83
N TYR A 477 -1.94 -9.41 6.49
CA TYR A 477 -1.41 -8.11 6.94
C TYR A 477 -1.49 -7.92 8.45
N LEU A 478 -2.63 -8.25 9.08
CA LEU A 478 -2.81 -8.07 10.52
C LEU A 478 -1.89 -9.00 11.33
N ARG A 479 -1.65 -10.22 10.84
CA ARG A 479 -0.89 -11.26 11.56
C ARG A 479 0.51 -11.47 10.99
N CYS A 480 0.63 -12.16 9.85
CA CYS A 480 1.92 -12.59 9.29
C CYS A 480 2.88 -11.41 9.06
N ARG A 481 2.42 -10.32 8.43
CA ARG A 481 3.25 -9.13 8.22
C ARG A 481 3.68 -8.51 9.56
N THR A 482 2.76 -8.39 10.52
CA THR A 482 3.05 -7.82 11.83
C THR A 482 4.11 -8.65 12.55
N VAL A 483 4.00 -9.98 12.54
CA VAL A 483 5.01 -10.91 13.08
C VAL A 483 6.37 -10.72 12.40
N GLN A 484 6.42 -10.75 11.06
CA GLN A 484 7.68 -10.53 10.33
C GLN A 484 8.34 -9.20 10.70
N HIS A 485 7.57 -8.12 10.84
CA HIS A 485 8.12 -6.82 11.21
C HIS A 485 8.64 -6.79 12.65
N LEU A 486 7.96 -7.43 13.60
CA LEU A 486 8.41 -7.53 15.00
C LEU A 486 9.72 -8.31 15.10
N LEU A 487 9.88 -9.37 14.31
CA LEU A 487 11.12 -10.16 14.26
C LEU A 487 12.30 -9.40 13.62
N ARG A 488 12.02 -8.39 12.79
CA ARG A 488 13.03 -7.55 12.11
C ARG A 488 13.39 -6.27 12.86
N PHE A 489 12.77 -6.00 14.01
CA PHE A 489 13.23 -4.92 14.87
C PHE A 489 14.62 -5.26 15.44
N GLU A 490 15.36 -4.22 15.80
CA GLU A 490 16.67 -4.33 16.43
C GLU A 490 16.62 -3.62 17.80
N PRO A 491 16.57 -4.38 18.92
CA PRO A 491 16.54 -5.85 19.01
C PRO A 491 15.19 -6.48 18.57
N PRO A 492 15.15 -7.78 18.18
CA PRO A 492 13.92 -8.44 17.76
C PRO A 492 12.87 -8.57 18.88
N HIS A 493 11.61 -8.26 18.56
CA HIS A 493 10.48 -8.35 19.50
C HIS A 493 9.83 -9.74 19.47
N VAL A 494 10.58 -10.78 19.86
CA VAL A 494 10.14 -12.19 19.74
C VAL A 494 8.90 -12.50 20.59
N VAL A 495 8.80 -11.94 21.80
CA VAL A 495 7.63 -12.11 22.69
C VAL A 495 6.36 -11.55 22.05
N ASP A 496 6.46 -10.33 21.51
CA ASP A 496 5.32 -9.66 20.88
C ASP A 496 4.90 -10.42 19.61
N ALA A 497 5.87 -10.89 18.82
CA ALA A 497 5.63 -11.72 17.64
C ALA A 497 4.87 -13.01 17.99
N LEU A 498 5.25 -13.68 19.08
CA LEU A 498 4.55 -14.86 19.59
C LEU A 498 3.11 -14.56 20.02
N HIS A 499 2.87 -13.42 20.68
CA HIS A 499 1.52 -12.98 21.08
C HIS A 499 0.65 -12.58 19.91
N VAL A 500 1.22 -12.06 18.81
CA VAL A 500 0.46 -11.79 17.58
C VAL A 500 0.14 -13.09 16.83
N TRP A 501 1.06 -14.06 16.85
CA TRP A 501 0.86 -15.37 16.22
C TRP A 501 -0.21 -16.21 16.93
N GLU A 502 -0.20 -16.22 18.27
CA GLU A 502 -1.14 -16.97 19.12
C GLU A 502 -1.15 -18.48 18.84
N HIS A 503 -2.25 -19.00 18.29
CA HIS A 503 -2.48 -20.38 17.90
C HIS A 503 -2.71 -20.51 16.39
N TYR A 504 -2.24 -19.54 15.62
CA TYR A 504 -2.43 -19.52 14.17
C TYR A 504 -1.64 -20.66 13.50
N GLU A 505 -2.31 -21.39 12.61
CA GLU A 505 -1.70 -22.40 11.76
C GLU A 505 -1.57 -21.86 10.34
N ALA A 506 -0.34 -21.93 9.80
CA ALA A 506 -0.06 -21.49 8.44
C ALA A 506 -0.86 -22.32 7.41
N ARG A 507 -1.50 -21.63 6.47
CA ARG A 507 -2.40 -22.25 5.47
C ARG A 507 -1.76 -22.40 4.10
N ASP A 508 -0.64 -21.73 3.87
CA ASP A 508 0.08 -21.73 2.60
C ASP A 508 1.58 -21.55 2.80
N HIS A 509 2.31 -21.58 1.68
CA HIS A 509 3.75 -21.45 1.67
C HIS A 509 4.25 -20.11 2.24
N SER A 510 3.59 -18.99 1.91
CA SER A 510 3.99 -17.67 2.39
C SER A 510 3.75 -17.48 3.89
N GLU A 511 2.69 -18.08 4.43
CA GLU A 511 2.41 -18.09 5.87
C GLU A 511 3.36 -19.05 6.60
N ALA A 512 3.73 -20.17 5.98
CA ALA A 512 4.67 -21.14 6.52
C ALA A 512 6.08 -20.57 6.65
N GLU A 513 6.54 -19.74 5.70
CA GLU A 513 7.81 -19.03 5.81
C GLU A 513 7.87 -18.13 7.06
N VAL A 514 6.77 -17.44 7.39
CA VAL A 514 6.69 -16.61 8.61
C VAL A 514 6.71 -17.46 9.86
N GLU A 515 5.99 -18.57 9.84
CA GLU A 515 5.98 -19.54 10.94
C GLU A 515 7.39 -20.08 11.20
N GLU A 516 8.10 -20.47 10.14
CA GLU A 516 9.48 -20.94 10.22
C GLU A 516 10.45 -19.86 10.75
N GLU A 517 10.30 -18.61 10.30
CA GLU A 517 11.09 -17.48 10.79
C GLU A 517 10.87 -17.25 12.30
N LEU A 518 9.62 -17.30 12.75
CA LEU A 518 9.25 -17.22 14.17
C LEU A 518 9.85 -18.39 14.95
N TYR A 519 9.71 -19.63 14.48
CA TYR A 519 10.20 -20.81 15.18
C TYR A 519 11.72 -20.88 15.23
N ALA A 520 12.41 -20.39 14.20
CA ALA A 520 13.85 -20.22 14.21
C ALA A 520 14.29 -19.18 15.25
N ALA A 521 13.58 -18.05 15.35
CA ALA A 521 13.85 -17.04 16.38
C ALA A 521 13.63 -17.59 17.80
N LEU A 522 12.52 -18.30 18.02
CA LEU A 522 12.20 -18.96 19.29
C LEU A 522 13.23 -20.02 19.69
N SER A 523 13.77 -20.76 18.71
CA SER A 523 14.77 -21.82 18.95
C SER A 523 16.17 -21.26 19.22
N ARG A 524 16.53 -20.11 18.62
CA ARG A 524 17.77 -19.37 18.99
C ARG A 524 17.69 -18.82 20.42
N GLY A 525 16.48 -18.55 20.87
CA GLY A 525 16.16 -18.02 22.18
C GLY A 525 16.14 -16.49 22.22
N PHE A 526 15.42 -15.97 23.21
CA PHE A 526 15.28 -14.54 23.45
C PHE A 526 15.35 -14.26 24.95
N PHE A 527 15.68 -13.01 25.31
CA PHE A 527 15.83 -12.58 26.69
C PHE A 527 14.59 -11.80 27.14
N ALA A 528 14.09 -12.09 28.34
CA ALA A 528 13.01 -11.30 28.94
C ALA A 528 13.11 -11.26 30.47
N ALA A 529 12.84 -10.09 31.05
CA ALA A 529 12.64 -9.89 32.49
C ALA A 529 11.17 -9.96 32.92
N LEU A 530 10.24 -9.94 31.96
CA LEU A 530 8.80 -10.05 32.19
C LEU A 530 8.26 -11.24 31.39
N LEU A 531 7.73 -12.23 32.11
CA LEU A 531 7.13 -13.41 31.52
C LEU A 531 5.60 -13.29 31.54
N GLU A 532 4.99 -13.23 30.37
CA GLU A 532 3.55 -13.10 30.18
C GLU A 532 3.03 -14.16 29.21
N ALA A 533 1.84 -14.67 29.49
CA ALA A 533 1.08 -15.54 28.61
C ALA A 533 -0.43 -15.37 28.87
N PRO A 534 -1.31 -15.66 27.90
CA PRO A 534 -2.76 -15.58 28.10
C PRO A 534 -3.22 -16.43 29.28
N ASP A 535 -4.16 -15.90 30.06
CA ASP A 535 -4.79 -16.56 31.22
C ASP A 535 -3.82 -17.00 32.33
N VAL A 536 -2.58 -16.50 32.31
CA VAL A 536 -1.55 -16.75 33.33
C VAL A 536 -1.07 -15.41 33.90
N PRO A 537 -1.12 -15.20 35.23
CA PRO A 537 -0.59 -13.98 35.81
C PRO A 537 0.92 -13.84 35.54
N ALA A 538 1.33 -12.63 35.17
CA ALA A 538 2.70 -12.31 34.81
C ALA A 538 3.70 -12.61 35.93
N VAL A 539 4.94 -12.93 35.56
CA VAL A 539 6.07 -13.11 36.50
C VAL A 539 7.16 -12.09 36.19
N HIS A 540 7.56 -11.33 37.19
CA HIS A 540 8.64 -10.34 37.10
C HIS A 540 9.94 -10.95 37.59
N LEU A 541 10.99 -10.78 36.79
CA LEU A 541 12.32 -11.30 37.03
C LEU A 541 13.26 -10.15 37.36
N HIS A 542 14.15 -10.39 38.32
CA HIS A 542 15.20 -9.44 38.72
C HIS A 542 16.20 -9.07 37.59
N ARG A 543 16.25 -9.87 36.52
CA ARG A 543 17.13 -9.73 35.35
C ARG A 543 16.52 -10.47 34.18
N ASP A 544 16.99 -10.15 32.98
CA ASP A 544 16.64 -10.89 31.78
C ASP A 544 17.13 -12.35 31.85
N ILE A 545 16.24 -13.30 31.59
CA ILE A 545 16.60 -14.71 31.44
C ILE A 545 16.40 -15.15 29.99
N LYS A 546 17.20 -16.12 29.54
CA LYS A 546 17.09 -16.71 28.22
C LYS A 546 15.97 -17.74 28.17
N ILE A 547 15.06 -17.52 27.23
CA ILE A 547 13.91 -18.36 26.96
C ILE A 547 14.13 -19.02 25.61
N ILE A 548 14.05 -20.35 25.57
CA ILE A 548 14.15 -21.13 24.33
C ILE A 548 12.85 -21.92 24.17
N ILE A 549 12.21 -21.80 23.01
CA ILE A 549 11.07 -22.64 22.66
C ILE A 549 11.45 -23.49 21.45
N THR A 550 11.51 -24.81 21.65
CA THR A 550 11.93 -25.78 20.63
C THR A 550 10.75 -26.65 20.22
N ARG A 551 10.59 -26.85 18.90
CA ARG A 551 9.64 -27.83 18.35
C ARG A 551 10.15 -29.25 18.64
N THR A 552 9.27 -30.10 19.14
CA THR A 552 9.53 -31.51 19.47
C THR A 552 8.56 -32.41 18.70
N SER A 553 8.76 -33.73 18.75
CA SER A 553 7.86 -34.70 18.12
C SER A 553 6.43 -34.73 18.71
N LYS A 554 6.22 -34.15 19.90
CA LYS A 554 4.93 -34.16 20.61
C LYS A 554 4.38 -32.74 20.90
N GLY A 555 4.85 -31.72 20.18
CA GLY A 555 4.48 -30.32 20.40
C GLY A 555 5.71 -29.45 20.63
N PHE A 556 5.65 -28.51 21.56
CA PHE A 556 6.72 -27.56 21.85
C PHE A 556 7.21 -27.71 23.29
N SER A 557 8.50 -27.44 23.51
CA SER A 557 9.13 -27.36 24.83
C SER A 557 9.63 -25.94 25.04
N CYS A 558 9.21 -25.29 26.12
CA CYS A 558 9.75 -24.01 26.55
C CYS A 558 10.71 -24.23 27.72
N ALA A 559 11.92 -23.68 27.65
CA ALA A 559 12.93 -23.73 28.68
C ALA A 559 13.32 -22.32 29.11
N LEU A 560 13.33 -22.09 30.42
CA LEU A 560 13.90 -20.91 31.09
C LEU A 560 15.30 -21.32 31.56
N GLU A 561 16.33 -21.10 30.73
CA GLU A 561 17.64 -21.77 30.86
C GLU A 561 18.29 -21.56 32.24
N GLU A 562 18.32 -20.31 32.71
CA GLU A 562 18.96 -19.93 33.96
C GLU A 562 18.21 -20.42 35.21
N LEU A 563 16.92 -20.74 35.06
CA LEU A 563 16.04 -21.19 36.15
C LEU A 563 15.85 -22.71 36.17
N TYR A 564 16.34 -23.42 35.15
CA TYR A 564 16.14 -24.86 34.97
C TYR A 564 14.65 -25.28 34.94
N VAL A 565 13.77 -24.34 34.59
CA VAL A 565 12.34 -24.60 34.42
C VAL A 565 12.09 -24.96 32.98
N SER A 566 11.39 -26.06 32.75
CA SER A 566 10.93 -26.44 31.41
C SER A 566 9.55 -27.05 31.44
N ALA A 567 8.75 -26.75 30.43
CA ALA A 567 7.40 -27.29 30.25
C ALA A 567 7.13 -27.59 28.78
N ARG A 568 6.17 -28.47 28.53
CA ARG A 568 5.76 -28.88 27.17
C ARG A 568 4.29 -28.62 26.95
N ALA A 569 3.92 -28.25 25.72
CA ALA A 569 2.53 -28.07 25.32
C ALA A 569 2.36 -28.27 23.80
N ALA A 570 1.12 -28.19 23.31
CA ALA A 570 0.79 -28.38 21.89
C ALA A 570 1.24 -27.21 20.99
N THR A 571 1.26 -25.98 21.52
CA THR A 571 1.62 -24.76 20.77
C THR A 571 2.78 -24.03 21.46
N PRO A 572 3.53 -23.16 20.76
CA PRO A 572 4.62 -22.41 21.37
C PRO A 572 4.14 -21.50 22.51
N LEU A 573 3.02 -20.81 22.32
CA LEU A 573 2.45 -19.92 23.34
C LEU A 573 1.97 -20.71 24.56
N ALA A 574 1.34 -21.87 24.36
CA ALA A 574 0.95 -22.75 25.47
C ALA A 574 2.18 -23.33 26.21
N ALA A 575 3.29 -23.56 25.52
CA ALA A 575 4.52 -24.05 26.15
C ALA A 575 5.14 -22.95 27.03
N LEU A 576 5.12 -21.69 26.57
CA LEU A 576 5.48 -20.53 27.39
C LEU A 576 4.56 -20.43 28.62
N ALA A 577 3.24 -20.45 28.43
CA ALA A 577 2.26 -20.41 29.51
C ALA A 577 2.51 -21.50 30.56
N ALA A 578 2.75 -22.74 30.11
CA ALA A 578 3.06 -23.86 30.99
C ALA A 578 4.39 -23.69 31.73
N ALA A 579 5.41 -23.10 31.09
CA ALA A 579 6.69 -22.81 31.74
C ALA A 579 6.55 -21.71 32.80
N VAL A 580 5.76 -20.66 32.52
CA VAL A 580 5.44 -19.61 33.50
C VAL A 580 4.66 -20.17 34.68
N MET A 581 3.62 -20.97 34.44
CA MET A 581 2.88 -21.63 35.52
C MET A 581 3.76 -22.55 36.36
N LYS A 582 4.60 -23.36 35.72
CA LYS A 582 5.55 -24.23 36.42
C LYS A 582 6.56 -23.42 37.25
N LEU A 583 7.04 -22.30 36.72
CA LEU A 583 7.90 -21.38 37.47
C LEU A 583 7.18 -20.86 38.72
N ARG A 584 5.90 -20.49 38.62
CA ARG A 584 5.11 -20.04 39.77
C ARG A 584 4.96 -21.16 40.82
N GLU A 585 4.60 -22.36 40.39
CA GLU A 585 4.45 -23.53 41.27
C GLU A 585 5.77 -23.91 41.97
N GLU A 586 6.89 -23.90 41.25
CA GLU A 586 8.21 -24.17 41.82
C GLU A 586 8.61 -23.10 42.83
N THR A 587 8.42 -21.82 42.49
CA THR A 587 8.75 -20.71 43.39
C THR A 587 7.91 -20.78 44.66
N GLU A 588 6.61 -21.08 44.55
CA GLU A 588 5.71 -21.23 45.70
C GLU A 588 6.09 -22.44 46.58
N ARG A 589 6.42 -23.57 45.96
CA ARG A 589 6.90 -24.76 46.67
C ARG A 589 8.19 -24.47 47.44
N PHE A 590 9.14 -23.79 46.81
CA PHE A 590 10.40 -23.41 47.44
C PHE A 590 10.22 -22.37 48.54
N ARG A 591 9.26 -21.45 48.40
CA ARG A 591 8.88 -20.49 49.45
C ARG A 591 8.43 -21.21 50.72
N ARG A 592 7.52 -22.19 50.60
CA ARG A 592 6.96 -22.96 51.74
C ARG A 592 7.93 -23.96 52.36
N ALA A 593 8.91 -24.46 51.61
CA ALA A 593 9.84 -25.48 52.10
C ALA A 593 10.85 -24.93 53.13
N LEU A 594 11.11 -25.69 54.21
CA LEU A 594 12.13 -25.37 55.22
C LEU A 594 13.54 -25.47 54.63
N THR A 595 14.32 -24.39 54.67
CA THR A 595 15.64 -24.33 54.01
C THR A 595 16.66 -25.31 54.60
N HIS A 596 16.60 -25.58 55.90
CA HIS A 596 17.55 -26.45 56.60
C HIS A 596 17.35 -27.95 56.27
N THR A 597 16.17 -28.35 55.78
CA THR A 597 15.88 -29.73 55.39
C THR A 597 16.23 -30.03 53.92
N LEU A 598 16.65 -29.02 53.16
CA LEU A 598 17.05 -29.17 51.76
C LEU A 598 18.53 -29.57 51.66
N ASP A 599 18.85 -30.48 50.74
CA ASP A 599 20.24 -30.78 50.40
C ASP A 599 20.95 -29.53 49.80
N PRO A 600 22.30 -29.52 49.72
CA PRO A 600 23.03 -28.36 49.22
C PRO A 600 22.65 -27.93 47.79
N ALA A 601 22.32 -28.88 46.90
CA ALA A 601 21.95 -28.57 45.52
C ALA A 601 20.55 -27.93 45.44
N ALA A 602 19.59 -28.46 46.19
CA ALA A 602 18.25 -27.91 46.32
C ALA A 602 18.25 -26.53 47.00
N ARG A 603 19.13 -26.31 47.99
CA ARG A 603 19.36 -24.98 48.59
C ARG A 603 19.90 -23.98 47.58
N ALA A 604 20.91 -24.36 46.80
CA ALA A 604 21.48 -23.51 45.75
C ALA A 604 20.46 -23.21 44.64
N GLN A 605 19.61 -24.17 44.28
CA GLN A 605 18.52 -23.94 43.31
C GLN A 605 17.44 -23.01 43.89
N LYS A 606 17.02 -23.22 45.15
CA LYS A 606 16.11 -22.32 45.86
C LYS A 606 16.64 -20.89 45.90
N GLN A 607 17.91 -20.70 46.24
CA GLN A 607 18.56 -19.39 46.24
C GLN A 607 18.60 -18.75 44.85
N ARG A 608 18.92 -19.52 43.80
CA ARG A 608 18.90 -19.01 42.42
C ARG A 608 17.51 -18.59 41.97
N LEU A 609 16.49 -19.41 42.23
CA LEU A 609 15.11 -19.13 41.81
C LEU A 609 14.52 -17.92 42.55
N LEU A 610 14.61 -17.92 43.88
CA LEU A 610 14.11 -16.83 44.72
C LEU A 610 14.93 -15.55 44.55
N GLY A 611 16.22 -15.68 44.28
CA GLY A 611 17.06 -14.56 43.88
C GLY A 611 16.76 -14.07 42.47
N SER A 612 16.09 -14.90 41.65
CA SER A 612 15.80 -14.56 40.25
C SER A 612 14.41 -14.01 39.96
N VAL A 613 13.47 -14.30 40.83
CA VAL A 613 12.07 -13.87 40.70
C VAL A 613 11.81 -12.86 41.81
N ASP A 614 11.22 -11.73 41.49
CA ASP A 614 10.77 -10.80 42.51
C ASP A 614 9.58 -11.42 43.24
N ILE A 615 9.83 -12.03 44.41
CA ILE A 615 8.83 -12.80 45.17
C ILE A 615 7.62 -11.94 45.52
N VAL A 616 7.84 -10.65 45.81
CA VAL A 616 6.76 -9.74 46.20
C VAL A 616 6.04 -9.11 45.01
N ALA A 617 6.74 -8.74 43.93
CA ALA A 617 6.07 -8.26 42.72
C ALA A 617 5.26 -9.38 42.02
N SER A 618 5.74 -10.62 42.09
CA SER A 618 5.13 -11.74 41.38
C SER A 618 3.90 -12.36 42.06
N ARG A 619 3.54 -11.92 43.29
CA ARG A 619 2.47 -12.45 44.18
C ARG A 619 1.75 -13.66 43.59
N LEU A 620 2.35 -14.83 43.82
CA LEU A 620 2.23 -16.00 42.94
C LEU A 620 0.81 -16.56 42.78
N LEU A 621 -0.16 -16.16 43.61
CA LEU A 621 -1.53 -16.69 43.60
C LEU A 621 -2.64 -15.68 44.00
N GLY A 622 -2.37 -14.36 44.03
CA GLY A 622 -3.34 -13.36 44.53
C GLY A 622 -3.63 -12.21 43.56
N GLU A 623 -4.69 -11.42 43.84
CA GLU A 623 -4.97 -10.17 43.12
C GLU A 623 -3.77 -9.20 43.21
N VAL A 624 -3.51 -8.51 42.09
CA VAL A 624 -2.46 -7.49 42.01
C VAL A 624 -2.81 -6.35 42.98
N PRO A 625 -2.02 -6.13 44.05
CA PRO A 625 -2.31 -5.07 45.02
C PRO A 625 -2.10 -3.69 44.40
N GLU A 626 -2.68 -2.64 44.97
CA GLU A 626 -2.40 -1.26 44.55
C GLU A 626 -0.94 -0.83 44.84
N THR A 627 -0.27 -1.54 45.75
CA THR A 627 1.11 -1.28 46.16
C THR A 627 1.90 -2.57 46.39
N THR A 628 3.20 -2.54 46.09
CA THR A 628 4.12 -3.68 46.21
C THR A 628 5.37 -3.29 46.99
N TRP A 629 5.97 -4.25 47.70
CA TRP A 629 7.20 -4.01 48.44
C TRP A 629 8.41 -4.47 47.63
N ILE A 630 9.38 -3.58 47.48
CA ILE A 630 10.69 -3.87 46.88
C ILE A 630 11.78 -3.75 47.95
N LEU A 631 12.96 -4.31 47.67
CA LEU A 631 14.15 -4.06 48.47
C LEU A 631 14.93 -2.90 47.82
N GLY A 632 15.18 -1.82 48.54
CA GLY A 632 15.80 -0.61 47.99
C GLY A 632 16.81 0.05 48.93
N LYS A 633 17.71 0.86 48.39
CA LYS A 633 18.63 1.74 49.12
C LYS A 633 18.32 3.19 48.80
N VAL A 634 18.36 4.05 49.81
CA VAL A 634 18.21 5.48 49.58
C VAL A 634 19.51 6.02 49.00
N ILE A 635 19.42 6.71 47.88
CA ILE A 635 20.54 7.35 47.19
C ILE A 635 20.20 8.81 46.93
N ALA A 636 21.23 9.65 46.82
CA ALA A 636 21.09 11.00 46.28
C ALA A 636 21.30 10.96 44.77
N ASP A 637 20.43 11.62 44.01
CA ASP A 637 20.59 11.88 42.58
C ASP A 637 21.49 13.10 42.33
N GLN A 638 21.84 13.37 41.06
CA GLN A 638 22.75 14.44 40.66
C GLN A 638 22.28 15.84 41.07
N ASP A 639 20.98 16.04 41.21
CA ASP A 639 20.34 17.29 41.66
C ASP A 639 20.14 17.37 43.19
N GLY A 640 20.60 16.36 43.94
CA GLY A 640 20.45 16.26 45.38
C GLY A 640 19.09 15.70 45.83
N SER A 641 18.20 15.34 44.90
CA SER A 641 16.94 14.66 45.24
C SER A 641 17.23 13.24 45.76
N MET A 642 16.43 12.80 46.74
CA MET A 642 16.58 11.46 47.29
C MET A 642 15.70 10.49 46.49
N LEU A 643 16.31 9.42 45.99
CA LEU A 643 15.65 8.35 45.26
C LEU A 643 15.84 7.03 46.01
N VAL A 644 14.94 6.08 45.80
CA VAL A 644 15.18 4.69 46.17
C VAL A 644 15.70 3.96 44.95
N ARG A 645 16.92 3.43 45.05
CA ARG A 645 17.45 2.48 44.07
C ARG A 645 17.19 1.06 44.54
N GLU A 646 16.52 0.29 43.72
CA GLU A 646 16.28 -1.13 43.94
C GLU A 646 17.60 -1.88 44.16
N VAL A 647 17.63 -2.74 45.17
CA VAL A 647 18.77 -3.61 45.49
C VAL A 647 18.62 -4.89 44.68
N GLY A 648 19.44 -5.00 43.64
CA GLY A 648 19.37 -6.11 42.69
C GLY A 648 19.97 -5.69 41.35
N SER A 649 19.80 -6.53 40.33
CA SER A 649 20.30 -6.31 38.98
C SER A 649 19.47 -5.36 38.13
N SER A 650 18.24 -5.04 38.54
CA SER A 650 17.31 -4.17 37.82
C SER A 650 17.66 -2.67 37.93
N ALA A 651 18.44 -2.27 38.95
CA ALA A 651 18.90 -0.90 39.22
C ALA A 651 17.84 0.21 39.07
N ARG A 652 16.54 -0.13 39.19
CA ARG A 652 15.43 0.82 39.02
C ARG A 652 15.49 1.88 40.11
N THR A 653 15.23 3.12 39.72
CA THR A 653 15.14 4.24 40.64
C THR A 653 13.71 4.72 40.76
N PHE A 654 13.27 4.92 41.99
CA PHE A 654 11.93 5.36 42.32
C PHE A 654 12.03 6.72 43.01
N ALA A 655 11.34 7.71 42.45
CA ALA A 655 11.22 9.01 43.10
C ALA A 655 10.55 8.85 44.47
N LEU A 656 11.10 9.47 45.50
CA LEU A 656 10.38 9.65 46.75
C LEU A 656 9.21 10.61 46.47
N GLY A 657 7.98 10.17 46.70
CA GLY A 657 6.80 10.98 46.44
C GLY A 657 6.80 12.26 47.27
N VAL A 658 6.35 13.36 46.68
CA VAL A 658 6.19 14.65 47.35
C VAL A 658 5.11 14.51 48.43
N ALA A 659 5.46 14.55 49.73
CA ALA A 659 5.02 15.64 50.62
C ALA A 659 5.14 15.37 52.15
N ASP A 660 4.71 14.26 52.76
CA ASP A 660 4.36 14.33 54.21
C ASP A 660 4.85 13.23 55.19
N ALA A 661 5.84 12.39 54.85
CA ALA A 661 6.41 11.46 55.86
C ALA A 661 7.90 11.09 55.69
N LEU A 662 8.69 11.94 55.04
CA LEU A 662 10.14 11.73 54.99
C LEU A 662 10.76 12.39 56.22
N ASP A 663 11.28 11.55 57.11
CA ASP A 663 12.13 11.97 58.23
C ASP A 663 13.19 12.97 57.72
N PRO A 664 13.26 14.21 58.23
CA PRO A 664 14.26 15.20 57.81
C PRO A 664 15.70 14.74 58.07
N SER A 665 15.91 13.63 58.79
CA SER A 665 17.21 12.97 58.95
C SER A 665 17.54 11.91 57.89
N LEU A 666 16.70 11.75 56.85
CA LEU A 666 16.91 10.77 55.79
C LEU A 666 18.16 11.10 54.96
N VAL A 667 19.23 10.34 55.19
CA VAL A 667 20.48 10.39 54.44
C VAL A 667 20.63 9.16 53.54
N PRO A 668 21.42 9.24 52.46
CA PRO A 668 21.79 8.07 51.68
C PRO A 668 22.38 7.00 52.60
N ASP A 669 21.90 5.77 52.47
CA ASP A 669 22.32 4.69 53.33
C ASP A 669 22.88 3.49 52.56
N THR A 670 23.74 2.75 53.26
CA THR A 670 24.43 1.59 52.71
C THR A 670 23.64 0.29 52.90
N HIS A 671 22.56 0.35 53.67
CA HIS A 671 21.76 -0.80 54.10
C HIS A 671 20.44 -0.89 53.33
N PRO A 672 20.02 -2.09 52.91
CA PRO A 672 18.74 -2.26 52.23
C PRO A 672 17.56 -1.98 53.17
N ARG A 673 16.47 -1.46 52.59
CA ARG A 673 15.16 -1.22 53.21
C ARG A 673 14.08 -1.90 52.42
N LEU A 674 12.99 -2.27 53.08
CA LEU A 674 11.74 -2.55 52.39
C LEU A 674 11.10 -1.23 52.00
N VAL A 675 10.77 -1.08 50.72
CA VAL A 675 10.18 0.14 50.17
C VAL A 675 8.88 -0.24 49.51
N CYS A 676 7.78 0.34 49.97
CA CYS A 676 6.48 0.19 49.33
C CYS A 676 6.39 1.20 48.19
N VAL A 677 6.06 0.73 47.00
CA VAL A 677 5.83 1.53 45.80
C VAL A 677 4.46 1.18 45.26
N ARG A 678 3.89 2.03 44.40
CA ARG A 678 2.65 1.67 43.72
C ARG A 678 2.88 0.47 42.82
N THR A 679 1.81 -0.20 42.46
CA THR A 679 1.86 -1.32 41.53
C THR A 679 1.12 -0.94 40.25
N GLY A 680 1.77 -1.17 39.11
CA GLY A 680 1.12 -0.99 37.82
C GLY A 680 0.14 -2.11 37.52
N ALA A 681 -0.54 -2.02 36.38
CA ALA A 681 -1.60 -2.96 36.00
C ALA A 681 -1.10 -4.42 35.86
N ALA A 682 0.21 -4.63 35.69
CA ALA A 682 0.84 -5.94 35.52
C ALA A 682 1.59 -6.42 36.78
N GLY A 683 1.42 -5.77 37.94
CA GLY A 683 2.11 -6.18 39.17
C GLY A 683 3.50 -5.56 39.36
N GLU A 684 3.95 -4.76 38.41
CA GLU A 684 5.27 -4.14 38.44
C GLU A 684 5.35 -3.01 39.48
N PRO A 685 6.48 -2.85 40.18
CA PRO A 685 6.71 -1.68 41.02
C PRO A 685 6.75 -0.41 40.16
N VAL A 686 5.86 0.55 40.42
CA VAL A 686 5.84 1.87 39.79
C VAL A 686 6.00 2.96 40.84
N GLY A 687 6.83 3.95 40.53
CA GLY A 687 7.00 5.12 41.39
C GLY A 687 5.72 5.98 41.45
N PRO A 688 5.63 6.90 42.43
CA PRO A 688 6.61 7.17 43.47
C PRO A 688 6.58 6.17 44.63
N VAL A 689 7.57 6.23 45.51
CA VAL A 689 7.60 5.51 46.80
C VAL A 689 6.42 5.95 47.66
N VAL A 690 5.68 4.97 48.18
CA VAL A 690 4.49 5.11 49.03
C VAL A 690 4.85 4.98 50.51
N GLU A 691 5.72 4.04 50.88
CA GLU A 691 6.19 3.83 52.25
C GLU A 691 7.67 3.46 52.25
N LEU A 692 8.43 3.98 53.21
CA LEU A 692 9.85 3.69 53.37
C LEU A 692 10.12 3.03 54.73
N GLY A 693 10.51 1.76 54.71
CA GLY A 693 10.83 0.99 55.92
C GLY A 693 12.16 1.42 56.57
N LYS A 694 12.41 0.93 57.78
CA LYS A 694 13.70 1.11 58.48
C LYS A 694 14.81 0.28 57.82
N PRO A 695 16.10 0.69 57.93
CA PRO A 695 17.22 -0.12 57.45
C PRO A 695 17.25 -1.50 58.09
N LEU A 696 17.34 -2.56 57.27
CA LEU A 696 17.25 -3.95 57.76
C LEU A 696 18.59 -4.55 58.23
N GLY A 697 19.66 -3.77 58.32
CA GLY A 697 21.00 -4.29 58.63
C GLY A 697 21.49 -5.26 57.54
N ARG A 698 22.52 -6.07 57.85
CA ARG A 698 23.10 -7.05 56.90
C ARG A 698 22.75 -8.50 57.22
N ASP A 699 21.92 -8.74 58.24
CA ASP A 699 21.54 -10.08 58.67
C ASP A 699 20.49 -10.67 57.70
N PRO A 700 20.84 -11.71 56.92
CA PRO A 700 19.93 -12.32 55.97
C PRO A 700 18.68 -12.92 56.62
N GLU A 701 18.80 -13.45 57.84
CA GLU A 701 17.66 -14.05 58.55
C GLU A 701 16.66 -13.00 58.99
N ARG A 702 17.13 -11.84 59.46
CA ARG A 702 16.28 -10.71 59.82
C ARG A 702 15.58 -10.10 58.61
N LEU A 703 16.29 -9.96 57.49
CA LEU A 703 15.71 -9.49 56.23
C LEU A 703 14.62 -10.44 55.76
N TRP A 704 14.88 -11.75 55.87
CA TRP A 704 13.94 -12.79 55.48
C TRP A 704 12.72 -12.88 56.43
N ALA A 705 12.91 -12.69 57.74
CA ALA A 705 11.83 -12.67 58.72
C ALA A 705 10.89 -11.48 58.53
N GLU A 706 11.43 -10.27 58.37
CA GLU A 706 10.60 -9.08 58.12
C GLU A 706 9.87 -9.18 56.77
N TRP A 707 10.51 -9.78 55.77
CA TRP A 707 9.90 -10.05 54.47
C TRP A 707 8.75 -11.07 54.55
N ARG A 708 8.94 -12.20 55.26
CA ARG A 708 7.89 -13.22 55.53
C ARG A 708 6.68 -12.63 56.24
N LYS A 709 6.92 -11.79 57.25
CA LYS A 709 5.87 -11.09 57.98
C LYS A 709 4.99 -10.24 57.05
N ARG A 710 5.60 -9.55 56.08
CA ARG A 710 4.89 -8.72 55.10
C ARG A 710 4.19 -9.54 54.01
N LEU A 711 4.65 -10.76 53.76
CA LEU A 711 3.98 -11.75 52.90
C LEU A 711 2.77 -12.43 53.56
N GLY A 712 2.47 -12.11 54.84
CA GLY A 712 1.35 -12.72 55.57
C GLY A 712 1.60 -14.18 55.95
N GLU A 713 2.85 -14.63 55.91
CA GLU A 713 3.24 -15.96 56.39
C GLU A 713 3.28 -15.95 57.92
N ALA A 714 2.55 -16.86 58.57
CA ALA A 714 2.71 -17.08 60.01
C ALA A 714 4.18 -17.45 60.30
N GLU A 715 4.75 -16.87 61.36
CA GLU A 715 6.08 -17.26 61.83
C GLU A 715 6.08 -18.77 62.09
N PRO A 716 7.09 -19.52 61.62
CA PRO A 716 7.24 -20.90 62.02
C PRO A 716 7.41 -20.91 63.54
N SER A 717 6.50 -21.59 64.25
CA SER A 717 6.67 -21.83 65.68
C SER A 717 7.97 -22.58 65.88
N HIS A 718 8.92 -21.95 66.56
CA HIS A 718 10.10 -22.64 67.08
C HIS A 718 9.66 -23.51 68.26
N GLU A 719 9.27 -24.74 67.97
CA GLU A 719 9.32 -25.88 68.90
C GLU A 719 10.27 -26.95 68.37
#